data_AF-A0A7C5G5F8-F1
#
_entry.id   AF-A0A7C5G5F8-F1
#
_cell.length_a   1.000
_cell.length_b   1.000
_cell.length_c   1.000
_cell.angle_alpha   90.00
_cell.angle_beta   90.00
_cell.angle_gamma   90.00
#
_symmetry.space_group_name_H-M   'P 1'
#
loop_
_entity.id
_entity.type
_entity.pdbx_description
1 polymer ?
#
loop_
_entity_poly.entity_id
_entity_poly.type
_entity_poly.pdbx_seq_one_letter_code
_entity_poly.pdbx_strand_id
1 'polypeptide(L)'
;MDVCIIGMSACFVAVLSACCQAEGEIAFCDRWANQAIVGQTVAPAPSESGIDVRRQWWGSLGIRQSVIGTPLCIGEKRYDRGLGSHAGSELVVTLPGPAKAFEAEAGIDNNSHTAGKSAGAIFAVRASEKELFRSGICRCGQSPVPVEVDVGGATQITLVVDDDGSGPSFGHADWADASVVLADGKRIWLDELPVTPGTHLSTGIPFSFAYAGKPSSELLPKWKHATRSLGTSRHVVTYTDPKTSLEVACDVKILKDYPAVEWVLRFTNGGDTDTPIIDSILPLDLSLSVPASDSLTLHTLRGSDASSSDFLPIEEVIGAGTQKHLAPVGGRSSNTAAFPFFNLQWAEGGVVGAIGWSGQWAMDVSRGGGTEVSLRAGQELTHFSLHPGESVRTPRILLVFWQGDDRMRGSNLLRRTLLAHYVPERDGEPIPAPVTQNTWFTYNEGNGTTEKNQLEAQQAMKSIGIEAYWLDAGWFEGGWPGGAGSWVPRKDNYPNGLKPLGDAAHEKGMQFVLWFEPERVTPVSLIAKEHPEWVLHAGDGDGLFNLGVPSARQWLTDYLSKCFADWGVDIFRNDFNIDPLRFWRAADAPDRQGIAEIRYMEGLYAMWDELRARKPGLWIDNCASGGRRIDLETTMRSIPLWRSDSQCCGKAMPVQDQVQTAGLSQYVPIHAAGVWGTEPYVFRSAATTGTNLCMDLTAPDFDADAAKRCIAEMRSLRSWYTGDFYPLTRVSLDESQWIAWQFDRPESGGGFALFFRRSMSPYTNAEFALRGLDPEARYEVTYVDAQRTTCMTGKQLESMQVEIPKLASSVLITYRKL
;
A
#
# COMPACT_ATOMS: atom_id res chain seq x y z
N MET A 1 -32.33 28.64 32.87
CA MET A 1 -32.36 29.44 31.64
C MET A 1 -31.45 30.61 31.94
N ASP A 2 -30.17 30.61 31.65
CA ASP A 2 -29.39 29.99 30.58
C ASP A 2 -28.04 29.47 31.11
N VAL A 3 -27.39 28.63 30.29
CA VAL A 3 -25.96 28.24 30.22
C VAL A 3 -25.91 26.74 29.95
N CYS A 4 -26.14 26.36 28.69
CA CYS A 4 -25.94 24.99 28.21
C CYS A 4 -25.73 24.96 26.70
N ILE A 5 -24.79 25.74 26.14
CA ILE A 5 -24.37 25.64 24.73
C ILE A 5 -22.90 26.11 24.57
N ILE A 6 -21.89 25.38 25.05
CA ILE A 6 -20.46 25.60 24.62
C ILE A 6 -19.67 24.27 24.59
N GLY A 7 -20.29 23.14 24.25
CA GLY A 7 -19.64 21.81 24.33
C GLY A 7 -19.50 21.00 23.04
N MET A 8 -20.04 21.45 21.90
CA MET A 8 -20.23 20.60 20.70
C MET A 8 -19.34 20.93 19.49
N SER A 9 -18.43 21.92 19.54
CA SER A 9 -17.75 22.41 18.33
C SER A 9 -16.48 21.69 17.89
N ALA A 10 -15.67 21.09 18.76
CA ALA A 10 -14.34 20.58 18.35
C ALA A 10 -14.37 19.18 17.72
N CYS A 11 -15.20 18.26 18.24
CA CYS A 11 -15.31 16.88 17.75
C CYS A 11 -15.96 16.81 16.36
N PHE A 12 -16.93 17.69 16.08
CA PHE A 12 -17.48 17.85 14.73
C PHE A 12 -16.43 18.35 13.75
N VAL A 13 -15.55 19.28 14.16
CA VAL A 13 -14.54 19.88 13.28
C VAL A 13 -13.44 18.89 12.89
N ALA A 14 -12.96 18.02 13.79
CA ALA A 14 -11.91 17.04 13.45
C ALA A 14 -12.42 15.92 12.52
N VAL A 15 -13.62 15.39 12.78
CA VAL A 15 -14.26 14.37 11.93
C VAL A 15 -14.68 14.97 10.59
N LEU A 16 -15.24 16.18 10.57
CA LEU A 16 -15.51 16.92 9.33
C LEU A 16 -14.21 17.21 8.58
N SER A 17 -13.12 17.59 9.24
CA SER A 17 -11.84 17.88 8.58
C SER A 17 -11.26 16.64 7.90
N ALA A 18 -11.22 15.49 8.59
CA ALA A 18 -10.75 14.24 7.99
C ALA A 18 -11.66 13.73 6.86
N CYS A 19 -12.99 13.93 6.98
CA CYS A 19 -13.96 13.59 5.93
C CYS A 19 -13.84 14.52 4.72
N CYS A 20 -13.73 15.84 4.94
CA CYS A 20 -13.53 16.84 3.90
C CYS A 20 -12.17 16.64 3.20
N GLN A 21 -11.12 16.25 3.92
CA GLN A 21 -9.83 15.88 3.34
C GLN A 21 -9.96 14.66 2.43
N ALA A 22 -10.63 13.60 2.89
CA ALA A 22 -10.87 12.41 2.08
C ALA A 22 -11.72 12.71 0.82
N GLU A 23 -12.77 13.52 0.95
CA GLU A 23 -13.58 13.98 -0.19
C GLU A 23 -12.75 14.80 -1.19
N GLY A 24 -11.89 15.69 -0.70
CA GLY A 24 -10.97 16.46 -1.54
C GLY A 24 -9.93 15.60 -2.27
N GLU A 25 -9.36 14.60 -1.59
CA GLU A 25 -8.42 13.62 -2.17
C GLU A 25 -9.11 12.77 -3.26
N ILE A 26 -10.34 12.31 -3.00
CA ILE A 26 -11.15 11.52 -3.96
C ILE A 26 -11.45 12.36 -5.20
N ALA A 27 -11.96 13.59 -5.01
CA ALA A 27 -12.28 14.49 -6.12
C ALA A 27 -11.03 14.84 -6.94
N PHE A 28 -9.88 15.05 -6.29
CA PHE A 28 -8.61 15.26 -6.97
C PHE A 28 -8.21 14.06 -7.84
N CYS A 29 -8.22 12.85 -7.27
CA CYS A 29 -7.88 11.62 -7.99
C CYS A 29 -8.80 11.44 -9.20
N ASP A 30 -10.11 11.64 -9.00
CA ASP A 30 -11.11 11.51 -10.06
C ASP A 30 -10.84 12.49 -11.21
N ARG A 31 -10.65 13.78 -10.91
CA ARG A 31 -10.35 14.80 -11.94
C ARG A 31 -9.05 14.48 -12.67
N TRP A 32 -7.98 14.18 -11.92
CA TRP A 32 -6.67 13.87 -12.51
C TRP A 32 -6.75 12.66 -13.45
N ALA A 33 -7.32 11.53 -13.00
CA ALA A 33 -7.39 10.32 -13.80
C ALA A 33 -8.26 10.49 -15.05
N ASN A 34 -9.39 11.20 -14.94
CA ASN A 34 -10.23 11.50 -16.11
C ASN A 34 -9.51 12.40 -17.13
N GLN A 35 -8.73 13.38 -16.66
CA GLN A 35 -7.97 14.27 -17.52
C GLN A 35 -6.76 13.57 -18.16
N ALA A 36 -5.94 12.91 -17.35
CA ALA A 36 -4.65 12.35 -17.74
C ALA A 36 -4.77 11.03 -18.53
N ILE A 37 -5.76 10.19 -18.18
CA ILE A 37 -5.91 8.84 -18.76
C ILE A 37 -7.09 8.78 -19.71
N VAL A 38 -8.29 9.16 -19.23
CA VAL A 38 -9.55 8.99 -19.98
C VAL A 38 -9.66 9.99 -21.15
N GLY A 39 -8.93 11.10 -21.09
CA GLY A 39 -8.98 12.17 -22.08
C GLY A 39 -10.27 13.00 -22.00
N GLN A 40 -10.99 12.91 -20.88
CA GLN A 40 -12.17 13.73 -20.63
C GLN A 40 -11.73 15.02 -19.95
N THR A 41 -12.00 16.15 -20.61
CA THR A 41 -11.94 17.43 -19.93
C THR A 41 -13.10 17.47 -18.95
N VAL A 42 -12.82 17.11 -17.69
CA VAL A 42 -13.75 17.36 -16.61
C VAL A 42 -13.73 18.87 -16.41
N ALA A 43 -14.77 19.56 -16.87
CA ALA A 43 -14.98 20.94 -16.46
C ALA A 43 -14.88 20.97 -14.94
N PRO A 44 -14.13 21.92 -14.32
CA PRO A 44 -14.15 22.05 -12.88
C PRO A 44 -15.61 22.02 -12.46
N ALA A 45 -15.96 21.13 -11.52
CA ALA A 45 -17.34 20.95 -11.13
C ALA A 45 -17.94 22.35 -10.90
N PRO A 46 -19.16 22.66 -11.39
CA PRO A 46 -19.77 23.99 -11.26
C PRO A 46 -20.00 24.46 -9.81
N SER A 47 -19.40 23.79 -8.83
CA SER A 47 -19.52 23.97 -7.39
C SER A 47 -18.19 23.95 -6.62
N GLU A 48 -17.02 23.75 -7.24
CA GLU A 48 -15.75 23.60 -6.52
C GLU A 48 -14.88 24.86 -6.59
N SER A 49 -15.25 25.84 -5.78
CA SER A 49 -14.32 26.89 -5.35
C SER A 49 -13.25 26.34 -4.41
N GLY A 50 -12.02 26.86 -4.45
CA GLY A 50 -10.89 26.35 -3.65
C GLY A 50 -9.63 27.21 -3.74
N ILE A 51 -8.63 26.93 -2.89
CA ILE A 51 -7.34 27.64 -2.84
C ILE A 51 -6.20 26.68 -3.19
N ASP A 52 -5.50 26.92 -4.29
CA ASP A 52 -4.33 26.16 -4.74
C ASP A 52 -3.04 26.90 -4.34
N VAL A 53 -2.27 26.31 -3.41
CA VAL A 53 -1.00 26.86 -2.94
C VAL A 53 0.10 26.52 -3.96
N ARG A 54 0.35 27.42 -4.90
CA ARG A 54 1.36 27.22 -5.96
C ARG A 54 2.78 27.31 -5.44
N ARG A 55 3.00 28.19 -4.46
CA ARG A 55 4.30 28.46 -3.86
C ARG A 55 4.10 29.02 -2.46
N GLN A 56 4.95 28.62 -1.53
CA GLN A 56 5.15 29.28 -0.24
C GLN A 56 6.54 28.90 0.25
N TRP A 57 7.35 29.87 0.66
CA TRP A 57 8.75 29.58 1.01
C TRP A 57 8.91 28.83 2.34
N TRP A 58 8.01 29.05 3.29
CA TRP A 58 8.12 28.46 4.62
C TRP A 58 6.75 28.26 5.28
N GLY A 59 6.60 27.14 5.99
CA GLY A 59 5.38 26.72 6.67
C GLY A 59 4.23 26.37 5.72
N SER A 60 3.08 26.01 6.30
CA SER A 60 1.85 25.66 5.57
C SER A 60 0.87 26.84 5.57
N LEU A 61 -0.06 26.87 4.62
CA LEU A 61 -1.13 27.86 4.64
C LEU A 61 -2.00 27.66 5.90
N GLY A 62 -2.02 28.65 6.78
CA GLY A 62 -2.88 28.68 7.96
C GLY A 62 -4.28 29.14 7.63
N ILE A 63 -5.31 28.37 8.02
CA ILE A 63 -6.72 28.76 7.90
C ILE A 63 -7.19 29.28 9.26
N ARG A 64 -7.59 30.56 9.35
CA ARG A 64 -7.95 31.26 10.61
C ARG A 64 -6.82 31.34 11.64
N GLN A 65 -5.60 31.10 11.21
CA GLN A 65 -4.39 31.12 12.02
C GLN A 65 -3.21 31.51 11.15
N SER A 66 -2.16 32.02 11.77
CA SER A 66 -0.89 32.33 11.12
C SER A 66 -0.19 31.06 10.61
N VAL A 67 0.86 31.24 9.83
CA VAL A 67 1.73 30.16 9.32
C VAL A 67 2.44 29.35 10.42
N ILE A 68 2.36 29.79 11.69
CA ILE A 68 2.87 29.05 12.86
C ILE A 68 1.78 28.60 13.84
N GLY A 69 0.51 28.68 13.44
CA GLY A 69 -0.62 28.22 14.26
C GLY A 69 -0.99 29.16 15.42
N THR A 70 -0.58 30.44 15.37
CA THR A 70 -1.06 31.46 16.31
C THR A 70 -2.28 32.19 15.73
N PRO A 71 -3.11 32.88 16.55
CA PRO A 71 -4.17 33.74 16.02
C PRO A 71 -3.60 34.80 15.06
N LEU A 72 -4.31 35.06 13.96
CA LEU A 72 -3.97 36.10 12.98
C LEU A 72 -3.95 37.48 13.66
N CYS A 73 -2.84 38.21 13.53
CA CYS A 73 -2.66 39.47 14.23
C CYS A 73 -1.85 40.45 13.38
N ILE A 74 -2.46 41.53 12.89
CA ILE A 74 -1.75 42.55 12.10
C ILE A 74 -1.72 43.85 12.90
N GLY A 75 -0.52 44.34 13.22
CA GLY A 75 -0.34 45.45 14.15
C GLY A 75 -0.85 45.08 15.54
N GLU A 76 -1.83 45.81 16.06
CA GLU A 76 -2.49 45.51 17.34
C GLU A 76 -3.85 44.80 17.16
N LYS A 77 -4.31 44.61 15.91
CA LYS A 77 -5.63 44.07 15.59
C LYS A 77 -5.57 42.55 15.40
N ARG A 78 -6.45 41.83 16.10
CA ARG A 78 -6.63 40.37 15.98
C ARG A 78 -7.82 40.06 15.08
N TYR A 79 -7.75 38.93 14.38
CA TYR A 79 -8.80 38.47 13.46
C TYR A 79 -9.17 37.03 13.75
N ASP A 80 -10.47 36.74 13.61
CA ASP A 80 -11.01 35.39 13.73
C ASP A 80 -11.02 34.63 12.39
N ARG A 81 -10.75 35.33 11.29
CA ARG A 81 -10.81 34.81 9.92
C ARG A 81 -9.67 35.33 9.06
N GLY A 82 -9.34 34.55 8.03
CA GLY A 82 -8.32 34.88 7.05
C GLY A 82 -7.35 33.73 6.81
N LEU A 83 -6.32 34.02 6.02
CA LEU A 83 -5.27 33.08 5.66
C LEU A 83 -3.92 33.55 6.20
N GLY A 84 -3.26 32.71 6.98
CA GLY A 84 -1.86 32.89 7.38
C GLY A 84 -0.93 32.26 6.37
N SER A 85 0.04 33.01 5.89
CA SER A 85 0.93 32.67 4.79
C SER A 85 2.36 33.10 5.12
N HIS A 86 3.27 32.98 4.15
CA HIS A 86 4.64 33.44 4.26
C HIS A 86 5.06 34.26 3.03
N ALA A 87 6.05 35.12 3.19
CA ALA A 87 6.76 35.78 2.10
C ALA A 87 7.26 34.75 1.07
N GLY A 88 7.19 35.11 -0.20
CA GLY A 88 7.41 34.22 -1.33
C GLY A 88 6.22 33.33 -1.70
N SER A 89 5.01 33.61 -1.20
CA SER A 89 3.82 32.81 -1.50
C SER A 89 3.05 33.24 -2.73
N GLU A 90 2.37 32.28 -3.35
CA GLU A 90 1.42 32.45 -4.45
C GLU A 90 0.24 31.49 -4.26
N LEU A 91 -0.94 32.04 -3.99
CA LEU A 91 -2.17 31.31 -3.72
C LEU A 91 -3.17 31.56 -4.84
N VAL A 92 -3.55 30.54 -5.59
CA VAL A 92 -4.53 30.63 -6.68
C VAL A 92 -5.91 30.27 -6.15
N VAL A 93 -6.79 31.25 -6.04
CA VAL A 93 -8.14 31.10 -5.50
C VAL A 93 -9.13 30.96 -6.65
N THR A 94 -9.73 29.78 -6.79
CA THR A 94 -10.81 29.49 -7.75
C THR A 94 -12.16 29.72 -7.09
N LEU A 95 -13.04 30.45 -7.75
CA LEU A 95 -14.31 30.94 -7.18
C LEU A 95 -15.50 30.15 -7.76
N PRO A 96 -16.62 30.01 -7.02
CA PRO A 96 -17.73 29.17 -7.47
C PRO A 96 -18.61 29.88 -8.50
N GLY A 97 -18.26 31.11 -8.85
CA GLY A 97 -18.88 31.91 -9.89
C GLY A 97 -18.06 33.18 -10.15
N PRO A 98 -18.45 33.98 -11.16
CA PRO A 98 -17.81 35.27 -11.45
C PRO A 98 -17.85 36.20 -10.23
N ALA A 99 -16.70 36.78 -9.85
CA ALA A 99 -16.61 37.73 -8.75
C ALA A 99 -16.52 39.18 -9.22
N LYS A 100 -17.15 40.07 -8.45
CA LYS A 100 -17.08 41.51 -8.66
C LYS A 100 -15.91 42.13 -7.89
N ALA A 101 -15.68 41.69 -6.65
CA ALA A 101 -14.65 42.29 -5.82
C ALA A 101 -13.91 41.25 -4.95
N PHE A 102 -12.67 41.56 -4.61
CA PHE A 102 -11.90 40.93 -3.55
C PHE A 102 -11.56 41.95 -2.47
N GLU A 103 -11.75 41.57 -1.21
CA GLU A 103 -11.57 42.42 -0.03
C GLU A 103 -10.75 41.67 1.02
N ALA A 104 -9.76 42.34 1.62
CA ALA A 104 -8.95 41.80 2.73
C ALA A 104 -8.27 42.92 3.53
N GLU A 105 -7.75 42.57 4.70
CA GLU A 105 -6.74 43.35 5.42
C GLU A 105 -5.41 42.57 5.41
N ALA A 106 -4.39 43.13 4.77
CA ALA A 106 -3.11 42.47 4.54
C ALA A 106 -2.00 43.05 5.40
N GLY A 107 -1.07 42.20 5.86
CA GLY A 107 0.11 42.67 6.59
C GLY A 107 0.96 41.55 7.17
N ILE A 108 2.09 41.90 7.77
CA ILE A 108 2.95 40.94 8.47
C ILE A 108 2.28 40.57 9.80
N ASP A 109 2.17 39.26 10.06
CA ASP A 109 1.62 38.74 11.31
C ASP A 109 2.49 39.19 12.49
N ASN A 110 1.88 39.56 13.61
CA ASN A 110 2.50 40.04 14.83
C ASN A 110 2.44 38.94 15.89
N ASN A 111 3.41 38.03 15.80
CA ASN A 111 3.54 36.86 16.65
C ASN A 111 4.91 36.87 17.37
N SER A 112 5.15 35.85 18.19
CA SER A 112 6.40 35.71 18.96
C SER A 112 7.67 35.62 18.10
N HIS A 113 7.56 35.27 16.82
CA HIS A 113 8.69 35.10 15.90
C HIS A 113 8.96 36.38 15.09
N THR A 114 7.93 37.15 14.75
CA THR A 114 8.03 38.39 13.95
C THR A 114 8.16 39.65 14.78
N ALA A 115 7.70 39.64 16.04
CA ALA A 115 7.78 40.80 16.93
C ALA A 115 9.23 41.30 17.10
N GLY A 116 9.44 42.59 16.82
CA GLY A 116 10.75 43.23 16.91
C GLY A 116 11.72 42.87 15.78
N LYS A 117 11.25 42.20 14.71
CA LYS A 117 12.05 41.89 13.52
C LYS A 117 11.84 42.90 12.40
N SER A 118 12.80 43.01 11.50
CA SER A 118 12.79 43.96 10.37
C SER A 118 12.27 43.37 9.06
N ALA A 119 11.86 42.09 9.06
CA ALA A 119 11.35 41.40 7.88
C ALA A 119 10.11 42.12 7.32
N GLY A 120 10.01 42.18 6.00
CA GLY A 120 8.91 42.83 5.31
C GLY A 120 8.40 42.02 4.12
N ALA A 121 7.19 42.33 3.70
CA ALA A 121 6.57 41.69 2.55
C ALA A 121 5.74 42.69 1.75
N ILE A 122 5.55 42.39 0.46
CA ILE A 122 4.70 43.15 -0.45
C ILE A 122 3.54 42.25 -0.88
N PHE A 123 2.32 42.70 -0.66
CA PHE A 123 1.10 41.97 -0.98
C PHE A 123 0.59 42.42 -2.35
N ALA A 124 0.24 41.47 -3.20
CA ALA A 124 -0.35 41.76 -4.50
C ALA A 124 -1.54 40.84 -4.78
N VAL A 125 -2.50 41.37 -5.54
CA VAL A 125 -3.66 40.61 -6.04
C VAL A 125 -3.64 40.67 -7.55
N ARG A 126 -3.77 39.51 -8.20
CA ARG A 126 -3.84 39.37 -9.66
C ARG A 126 -5.12 38.68 -10.06
N ALA A 127 -5.62 38.99 -11.24
CA ALA A 127 -6.64 38.20 -11.92
C ALA A 127 -6.25 38.07 -13.39
N SER A 128 -6.21 36.84 -13.90
CA SER A 128 -5.50 36.53 -15.16
C SER A 128 -4.04 37.03 -15.09
N GLU A 129 -3.45 37.48 -16.21
CA GLU A 129 -2.09 38.04 -16.22
C GLU A 129 -1.99 39.50 -15.72
N LYS A 130 -3.08 40.07 -15.17
CA LYS A 130 -3.13 41.47 -14.76
C LYS A 130 -3.01 41.62 -13.24
N GLU A 131 -2.06 42.43 -12.80
CA GLU A 131 -1.97 42.88 -11.41
C GLU A 131 -3.02 43.97 -11.13
N LEU A 132 -3.87 43.72 -10.14
CA LEU A 132 -4.99 44.59 -9.74
C LEU A 132 -4.66 45.42 -8.50
N PHE A 133 -3.79 44.90 -7.63
CA PHE A 133 -3.32 45.59 -6.44
C PHE A 133 -1.87 45.20 -6.13
N ARG A 134 -1.13 46.16 -5.58
CA ARG A 134 0.18 45.95 -4.97
C ARG A 134 0.34 46.92 -3.81
N SER A 135 0.74 46.42 -2.64
CA SER A 135 1.03 47.23 -1.46
C SER A 135 2.43 47.85 -1.53
N GLY A 136 2.72 48.78 -0.63
CA GLY A 136 4.10 49.06 -0.23
C GLY A 136 4.66 47.92 0.64
N ILE A 137 5.90 48.08 1.12
CA ILE A 137 6.49 47.09 2.03
C ILE A 137 5.81 47.18 3.40
N CYS A 138 5.12 46.12 3.79
CA CYS A 138 4.51 45.93 5.11
C CYS A 138 5.55 45.35 6.08
N ARG A 139 5.51 45.77 7.35
CA ARG A 139 6.37 45.29 8.43
C ARG A 139 5.58 44.94 9.67
N CYS A 140 6.15 44.05 10.49
CA CYS A 140 5.56 43.67 11.78
C CYS A 140 5.31 44.91 12.65
N GLY A 141 4.12 44.99 13.25
CA GLY A 141 3.70 46.11 14.11
C GLY A 141 3.08 47.30 13.38
N GLN A 142 3.09 47.33 12.04
CA GLN A 142 2.33 48.34 11.29
C GLN A 142 0.84 48.01 11.25
N SER A 143 0.01 49.04 11.08
CA SER A 143 -1.42 48.87 10.85
C SER A 143 -1.68 48.05 9.58
N PRO A 144 -2.77 47.26 9.53
CA PRO A 144 -3.16 46.49 8.35
C PRO A 144 -3.35 47.40 7.12
N VAL A 145 -2.97 46.88 5.96
CA VAL A 145 -3.20 47.52 4.66
C VAL A 145 -4.55 47.04 4.11
N PRO A 146 -5.52 47.93 3.89
CA PRO A 146 -6.78 47.55 3.27
C PRO A 146 -6.56 47.19 1.80
N VAL A 147 -7.13 46.07 1.38
CA VAL A 147 -7.15 45.59 0.00
C VAL A 147 -8.60 45.56 -0.45
N GLU A 148 -8.95 46.38 -1.44
CA GLU A 148 -10.27 46.40 -2.07
C GLU A 148 -10.07 46.56 -3.57
N VAL A 149 -10.36 45.50 -4.33
CA VAL A 149 -10.16 45.50 -5.79
C VAL A 149 -11.37 44.95 -6.53
N ASP A 150 -11.70 45.59 -7.65
CA ASP A 150 -12.61 45.04 -8.65
C ASP A 150 -11.88 43.94 -9.45
N VAL A 151 -12.42 42.73 -9.43
CA VAL A 151 -11.84 41.57 -10.11
C VAL A 151 -12.53 41.25 -11.44
N GLY A 152 -13.43 42.11 -11.91
CA GLY A 152 -13.89 42.17 -13.30
C GLY A 152 -14.67 40.95 -13.79
N GLY A 153 -15.34 40.23 -12.90
CA GLY A 153 -16.03 38.97 -13.23
C GLY A 153 -15.09 37.75 -13.24
N ALA A 154 -13.87 37.87 -12.73
CA ALA A 154 -12.94 36.75 -12.68
C ALA A 154 -13.51 35.59 -11.86
N THR A 155 -13.32 34.37 -12.36
CA THR A 155 -13.60 33.12 -11.65
C THR A 155 -12.36 32.59 -10.94
N GLN A 156 -11.22 33.28 -11.08
CA GLN A 156 -9.95 32.94 -10.42
C GLN A 156 -9.16 34.23 -10.11
N ILE A 157 -8.61 34.30 -8.90
CA ILE A 157 -7.68 35.36 -8.47
C ILE A 157 -6.42 34.75 -7.87
N THR A 158 -5.31 35.46 -7.91
CA THR A 158 -4.04 35.03 -7.32
C THR A 158 -3.61 36.01 -6.24
N LEU A 159 -3.41 35.51 -5.03
CA LEU A 159 -2.86 36.26 -3.90
C LEU A 159 -1.36 36.00 -3.82
N VAL A 160 -0.55 37.06 -3.87
CA VAL A 160 0.90 36.96 -3.88
C VAL A 160 1.46 37.73 -2.70
N VAL A 161 2.41 37.11 -1.99
CA VAL A 161 3.23 37.79 -0.98
C VAL A 161 4.67 37.74 -1.46
N ASP A 162 5.16 38.84 -2.02
CA ASP A 162 6.55 38.99 -2.46
C ASP A 162 7.46 39.34 -1.26
N ASP A 163 8.71 38.87 -1.30
CA ASP A 163 9.76 39.29 -0.38
C ASP A 163 10.21 40.73 -0.66
N ASP A 164 10.57 41.48 0.39
CA ASP A 164 11.06 42.86 0.27
C ASP A 164 12.58 42.94 -0.01
N GLY A 165 13.23 41.79 -0.22
CA GLY A 165 14.68 41.66 -0.38
C GLY A 165 15.44 41.40 0.91
N SER A 166 14.75 41.29 2.06
CA SER A 166 15.35 40.91 3.34
C SER A 166 15.55 39.40 3.52
N GLY A 167 15.02 38.59 2.60
CA GLY A 167 15.16 37.14 2.61
C GLY A 167 14.05 36.44 3.41
N PRO A 168 14.03 35.09 3.40
CA PRO A 168 12.88 34.30 3.86
C PRO A 168 12.66 34.30 5.37
N SER A 169 13.50 34.93 6.19
CA SER A 169 13.38 34.83 7.64
C SER A 169 12.32 35.78 8.18
N PHE A 170 11.37 35.25 8.96
CA PHE A 170 10.34 36.02 9.69
C PHE A 170 9.32 36.74 8.80
N GLY A 171 9.16 36.31 7.54
CA GLY A 171 8.17 36.87 6.60
C GLY A 171 6.76 36.33 6.79
N HIS A 172 6.30 36.11 8.03
CA HIS A 172 4.96 35.56 8.28
C HIS A 172 3.92 36.62 7.91
N ALA A 173 2.97 36.27 7.04
CA ALA A 173 2.13 37.23 6.33
C ALA A 173 0.66 36.81 6.39
N ASP A 174 -0.23 37.72 6.70
CA ASP A 174 -1.65 37.43 6.85
C ASP A 174 -2.48 38.14 5.77
N TRP A 175 -3.41 37.39 5.19
CA TRP A 175 -4.58 37.91 4.46
C TRP A 175 -5.80 37.80 5.38
N ALA A 176 -5.92 38.74 6.31
CA ALA A 176 -6.98 38.75 7.31
C ALA A 176 -8.31 39.22 6.72
N ASP A 177 -9.43 38.67 7.20
CA ASP A 177 -10.78 38.96 6.67
C ASP A 177 -10.89 38.86 5.13
N ALA A 178 -10.10 37.98 4.53
CA ALA A 178 -10.06 37.82 3.09
C ALA A 178 -11.36 37.22 2.55
N SER A 179 -12.01 37.92 1.62
CA SER A 179 -13.28 37.50 1.03
C SER A 179 -13.43 37.99 -0.41
N VAL A 180 -14.31 37.32 -1.15
CA VAL A 180 -14.79 37.78 -2.46
C VAL A 180 -16.28 38.09 -2.40
N VAL A 181 -16.70 39.06 -3.20
CA VAL A 181 -18.11 39.36 -3.47
C VAL A 181 -18.42 38.88 -4.88
N LEU A 182 -19.30 37.89 -5.01
CA LEU A 182 -19.74 37.34 -6.29
C LEU A 182 -20.61 38.33 -7.06
N ALA A 183 -20.76 38.11 -8.36
CA ALA A 183 -21.60 38.94 -9.23
C ALA A 183 -23.08 38.95 -8.82
N ASP A 184 -23.55 37.91 -8.12
CA ASP A 184 -24.89 37.82 -7.54
C ASP A 184 -25.02 38.52 -6.16
N GLY A 185 -23.93 39.11 -5.66
CA GLY A 185 -23.86 39.80 -4.37
C GLY A 185 -23.53 38.90 -3.17
N LYS A 186 -23.39 37.59 -3.35
CA LYS A 186 -23.01 36.67 -2.27
C LYS A 186 -21.54 36.90 -1.86
N ARG A 187 -21.29 37.03 -0.56
CA ARG A 187 -19.92 37.06 -0.01
C ARG A 187 -19.46 35.64 0.31
N ILE A 188 -18.21 35.34 -0.04
CA ILE A 188 -17.52 34.10 0.30
C ILE A 188 -16.22 34.45 0.99
N TRP A 189 -16.01 33.88 2.16
CA TRP A 189 -14.74 34.04 2.88
C TRP A 189 -13.74 32.99 2.39
N LEU A 190 -12.48 33.41 2.20
CA LEU A 190 -11.46 32.51 1.65
C LEU A 190 -11.13 31.38 2.63
N ASP A 191 -11.23 31.59 3.93
CA ASP A 191 -11.06 30.57 4.96
C ASP A 191 -12.19 29.52 4.99
N GLU A 192 -13.24 29.70 4.18
CA GLU A 192 -14.30 28.70 3.97
C GLU A 192 -14.08 27.89 2.67
N LEU A 193 -13.08 28.25 1.87
CA LEU A 193 -12.74 27.52 0.64
C LEU A 193 -11.81 26.34 0.94
N PRO A 194 -12.03 25.16 0.31
CA PRO A 194 -11.13 24.03 0.44
C PRO A 194 -9.76 24.36 -0.17
N VAL A 195 -8.68 24.05 0.55
CA VAL A 195 -7.33 24.11 -0.02
C VAL A 195 -7.17 22.94 -0.99
N THR A 196 -7.01 23.26 -2.26
CA THR A 196 -6.76 22.30 -3.33
C THR A 196 -5.25 22.04 -3.36
N PRO A 197 -4.80 20.77 -3.36
CA PRO A 197 -3.37 20.50 -3.36
C PRO A 197 -2.71 21.18 -4.57
N GLY A 198 -1.52 21.75 -4.35
CA GLY A 198 -0.61 22.11 -5.42
C GLY A 198 -0.55 20.94 -6.39
N THR A 199 -0.89 21.17 -7.67
CA THR A 199 -0.94 20.09 -8.67
C THR A 199 0.47 19.60 -8.94
N HIS A 200 0.95 18.70 -8.08
CA HIS A 200 2.24 18.05 -8.26
C HIS A 200 2.18 17.16 -9.50
N LEU A 201 1.05 16.52 -9.82
CA LEU A 201 0.94 15.60 -10.94
C LEU A 201 0.87 16.31 -12.30
N SER A 202 1.63 15.79 -13.27
CA SER A 202 1.40 16.12 -14.69
C SER A 202 0.03 15.62 -15.17
N THR A 203 -0.56 16.32 -16.13
CA THR A 203 -1.82 15.94 -16.80
C THR A 203 -1.58 15.14 -18.08
N GLY A 204 -0.33 14.73 -18.34
CA GLY A 204 0.03 13.87 -19.47
C GLY A 204 -0.36 12.41 -19.23
N ILE A 205 -0.31 11.61 -20.29
CA ILE A 205 -0.55 10.16 -20.23
C ILE A 205 0.48 9.52 -19.29
N PRO A 206 0.07 8.79 -18.23
CA PRO A 206 0.97 8.33 -17.17
C PRO A 206 1.67 7.00 -17.52
N PHE A 207 1.87 6.74 -18.81
CA PHE A 207 2.53 5.55 -19.31
C PHE A 207 3.28 5.85 -20.61
N SER A 208 4.32 5.08 -20.88
CA SER A 208 5.10 5.21 -22.09
C SER A 208 5.58 3.86 -22.64
N PHE A 209 5.98 3.87 -23.90
CA PHE A 209 6.60 2.75 -24.60
C PHE A 209 7.33 3.28 -25.83
N ALA A 210 8.19 2.48 -26.44
CA ALA A 210 8.70 2.73 -27.76
C ALA A 210 8.18 1.70 -28.77
N TYR A 211 7.93 2.17 -29.99
CA TYR A 211 7.43 1.33 -31.08
C TYR A 211 8.11 1.73 -32.39
N ALA A 212 8.71 0.74 -33.07
CA ALA A 212 9.57 0.97 -34.23
C ALA A 212 10.67 2.02 -33.97
N GLY A 213 11.26 1.99 -32.76
CA GLY A 213 12.31 2.92 -32.33
C GLY A 213 11.85 4.36 -32.04
N LYS A 214 10.54 4.61 -31.93
CA LYS A 214 9.99 5.94 -31.62
C LYS A 214 9.22 5.93 -30.31
N PRO A 215 9.34 6.98 -29.47
CA PRO A 215 8.64 7.05 -28.20
C PRO A 215 7.13 7.30 -28.39
N SER A 216 6.32 6.78 -27.48
CA SER A 216 4.85 6.90 -27.48
C SER A 216 4.38 8.35 -27.49
N SER A 217 5.14 9.28 -26.88
CA SER A 217 4.87 10.73 -26.89
C SER A 217 4.84 11.33 -28.30
N GLU A 218 5.60 10.77 -29.26
CA GLU A 218 5.57 11.18 -30.66
C GLU A 218 4.50 10.45 -31.49
N LEU A 219 4.03 9.28 -31.00
CA LEU A 219 3.16 8.35 -31.72
C LEU A 219 1.69 8.55 -31.38
N LEU A 220 1.33 8.48 -30.10
CA LEU A 220 -0.06 8.49 -29.62
C LEU A 220 -0.87 9.70 -30.11
N PRO A 221 -0.33 10.94 -30.19
CA PRO A 221 -1.08 12.07 -30.75
C PRO A 221 -1.50 11.91 -32.22
N LYS A 222 -0.88 10.97 -32.95
CA LYS A 222 -1.14 10.69 -34.37
C LYS A 222 -1.98 9.43 -34.56
N TRP A 223 -2.23 8.67 -33.49
CA TRP A 223 -3.00 7.44 -33.54
C TRP A 223 -4.50 7.73 -33.41
N LYS A 224 -5.32 6.81 -33.91
CA LYS A 224 -6.75 6.87 -33.64
C LYS A 224 -6.97 6.56 -32.16
N HIS A 225 -7.80 7.33 -31.48
CA HIS A 225 -8.13 7.09 -30.07
C HIS A 225 -9.64 6.91 -29.90
N ALA A 226 -10.04 6.03 -28.98
CA ALA A 226 -11.42 5.80 -28.60
C ALA A 226 -11.53 5.50 -27.12
N THR A 227 -12.58 5.99 -26.46
CA THR A 227 -12.85 5.72 -25.05
C THR A 227 -14.19 5.01 -24.91
N ARG A 228 -14.20 3.90 -24.19
CA ARG A 228 -15.41 3.14 -23.85
C ARG A 228 -15.58 3.09 -22.34
N SER A 229 -16.69 3.62 -21.82
CA SER A 229 -17.05 3.51 -20.40
C SER A 229 -17.71 2.17 -20.11
N LEU A 230 -17.29 1.52 -19.01
CA LEU A 230 -17.82 0.27 -18.48
C LEU A 230 -18.45 0.54 -17.10
N GLY A 231 -19.38 1.48 -17.04
CA GLY A 231 -19.93 2.04 -15.81
C GLY A 231 -19.37 3.42 -15.50
N THR A 232 -19.49 3.84 -14.23
CA THR A 232 -19.07 5.17 -13.76
C THR A 232 -17.62 5.24 -13.29
N SER A 233 -17.00 4.09 -13.00
CA SER A 233 -15.67 3.97 -12.41
C SER A 233 -14.65 3.27 -13.30
N ARG A 234 -15.05 2.67 -14.43
CA ARG A 234 -14.14 1.91 -15.29
C ARG A 234 -14.25 2.36 -16.73
N HIS A 235 -13.10 2.56 -17.37
CA HIS A 235 -12.99 3.00 -18.75
C HIS A 235 -11.92 2.18 -19.48
N VAL A 236 -12.11 1.99 -20.78
CA VAL A 236 -11.08 1.44 -21.67
C VAL A 236 -10.75 2.51 -22.70
N VAL A 237 -9.50 2.98 -22.69
CA VAL A 237 -8.98 3.97 -23.63
C VAL A 237 -8.08 3.24 -24.62
N THR A 238 -8.46 3.24 -25.89
CA THR A 238 -7.80 2.49 -26.95
C THR A 238 -7.12 3.44 -27.92
N TYR A 239 -5.84 3.20 -28.20
CA TYR A 239 -5.07 3.85 -29.24
C TYR A 239 -4.74 2.84 -30.35
N THR A 240 -4.93 3.21 -31.60
CA THR A 240 -4.66 2.32 -32.75
C THR A 240 -3.74 3.00 -33.76
N ASP A 241 -2.61 2.37 -34.04
CA ASP A 241 -1.70 2.82 -35.09
C ASP A 241 -2.37 2.68 -36.46
N PRO A 242 -2.57 3.77 -37.23
CA PRO A 242 -3.21 3.69 -38.53
C PRO A 242 -2.41 2.91 -39.58
N LYS A 243 -1.13 2.62 -39.35
CA LYS A 243 -0.27 1.92 -40.31
C LYS A 243 -0.21 0.41 -40.09
N THR A 244 0.03 0.00 -38.85
CA THR A 244 0.25 -1.41 -38.50
C THR A 244 -0.96 -2.08 -37.86
N SER A 245 -1.98 -1.30 -37.48
CA SER A 245 -3.12 -1.78 -36.69
C SER A 245 -2.73 -2.34 -35.31
N LEU A 246 -1.56 -1.99 -34.77
CA LEU A 246 -1.24 -2.20 -33.36
C LEU A 246 -2.23 -1.40 -32.50
N GLU A 247 -2.89 -2.09 -31.59
CA GLU A 247 -3.78 -1.53 -30.59
C GLU A 247 -3.10 -1.49 -29.22
N VAL A 248 -3.21 -0.36 -28.53
CA VAL A 248 -2.83 -0.20 -27.12
C VAL A 248 -4.07 0.24 -26.34
N ALA A 249 -4.59 -0.65 -25.52
CA ALA A 249 -5.75 -0.42 -24.68
C ALA A 249 -5.33 -0.23 -23.21
N CYS A 250 -5.70 0.90 -22.60
CA CYS A 250 -5.58 1.17 -21.17
C CYS A 250 -6.92 0.90 -20.50
N ASP A 251 -6.99 -0.16 -19.69
CA ASP A 251 -8.13 -0.47 -18.84
C ASP A 251 -7.91 0.18 -17.48
N VAL A 252 -8.64 1.26 -17.20
CA VAL A 252 -8.49 2.11 -16.01
C VAL A 252 -9.72 2.01 -15.12
N LYS A 253 -9.50 1.83 -13.82
CA LYS A 253 -10.53 1.88 -12.77
C LYS A 253 -10.22 3.03 -11.81
N ILE A 254 -11.12 3.99 -11.72
CA ILE A 254 -11.09 5.14 -10.83
C ILE A 254 -12.06 4.87 -9.67
N LEU A 255 -11.53 4.68 -8.45
CA LEU A 255 -12.37 4.44 -7.28
C LEU A 255 -13.10 5.74 -6.89
N LYS A 256 -14.37 5.61 -6.52
CA LYS A 256 -15.25 6.75 -6.19
C LYS A 256 -15.39 6.97 -4.69
N ASP A 257 -14.92 6.00 -3.91
CA ASP A 257 -14.98 5.89 -2.46
C ASP A 257 -13.58 5.95 -1.82
N TYR A 258 -12.52 5.89 -2.63
CA TYR A 258 -11.12 6.06 -2.21
C TYR A 258 -10.35 6.92 -3.21
N PRO A 259 -9.34 7.69 -2.78
CA PRO A 259 -8.51 8.54 -3.66
C PRO A 259 -7.51 7.71 -4.45
N ALA A 260 -8.02 6.73 -5.20
CA ALA A 260 -7.26 5.66 -5.76
C ALA A 260 -7.66 5.36 -7.21
N VAL A 261 -6.66 5.04 -8.02
CA VAL A 261 -6.84 4.72 -9.44
C VAL A 261 -5.87 3.62 -9.81
N GLU A 262 -6.36 2.65 -10.58
CA GLU A 262 -5.56 1.59 -11.14
C GLU A 262 -5.70 1.48 -12.65
N TRP A 263 -4.68 0.94 -13.31
CA TRP A 263 -4.78 0.59 -14.72
C TRP A 263 -3.87 -0.56 -15.13
N VAL A 264 -4.21 -1.15 -16.28
CA VAL A 264 -3.43 -2.17 -17.00
C VAL A 264 -3.42 -1.81 -18.48
N LEU A 265 -2.26 -1.89 -19.13
CA LEU A 265 -2.16 -1.75 -20.58
C LEU A 265 -2.21 -3.12 -21.25
N ARG A 266 -2.82 -3.17 -22.43
CA ARG A 266 -2.83 -4.32 -23.32
C ARG A 266 -2.41 -3.91 -24.72
N PHE A 267 -1.42 -4.60 -25.26
CA PHE A 267 -0.94 -4.42 -26.63
C PHE A 267 -1.48 -5.58 -27.47
N THR A 268 -2.12 -5.29 -28.60
CA THR A 268 -2.71 -6.31 -29.48
C THR A 268 -2.37 -6.01 -30.92
N ASN A 269 -1.82 -7.00 -31.64
CA ASN A 269 -1.60 -6.87 -33.07
C ASN A 269 -2.91 -7.16 -33.84
N GLY A 270 -3.57 -6.10 -34.31
CA GLY A 270 -4.76 -6.19 -35.17
C GLY A 270 -4.44 -6.30 -36.66
N GLY A 271 -3.16 -6.32 -37.05
CA GLY A 271 -2.71 -6.46 -38.43
C GLY A 271 -2.59 -7.91 -38.90
N ASP A 272 -2.14 -8.07 -40.15
CA ASP A 272 -1.94 -9.36 -40.82
C ASP A 272 -0.45 -9.78 -40.90
N THR A 273 0.47 -8.93 -40.45
CA THR A 273 1.90 -9.21 -40.32
C THR A 273 2.39 -8.97 -38.89
N ASP A 274 3.55 -9.52 -38.54
CA ASP A 274 4.23 -9.20 -37.29
C ASP A 274 4.41 -7.68 -37.13
N THR A 275 4.26 -7.18 -35.91
CA THR A 275 4.53 -5.77 -35.62
C THR A 275 6.03 -5.49 -35.70
N PRO A 276 6.44 -4.24 -36.00
CA PRO A 276 7.70 -3.71 -35.51
C PRO A 276 7.91 -3.97 -34.01
N ILE A 277 9.16 -3.86 -33.55
CA ILE A 277 9.50 -4.01 -32.14
C ILE A 277 8.74 -2.99 -31.28
N ILE A 278 8.14 -3.50 -30.22
CA ILE A 278 7.64 -2.78 -29.06
C ILE A 278 8.66 -3.00 -27.93
N ASP A 279 9.16 -1.93 -27.32
CA ASP A 279 10.10 -2.02 -26.21
C ASP A 279 9.87 -0.91 -25.17
N SER A 280 10.65 -0.96 -24.09
CA SER A 280 10.69 0.08 -23.06
C SER A 280 9.31 0.41 -22.49
N ILE A 281 8.46 -0.62 -22.29
CA ILE A 281 7.08 -0.46 -21.87
C ILE A 281 7.03 -0.12 -20.38
N LEU A 282 6.60 1.09 -20.06
CA LEU A 282 6.43 1.61 -18.71
C LEU A 282 4.95 1.90 -18.45
N PRO A 283 4.19 0.95 -17.85
CA PRO A 283 2.81 1.21 -17.44
C PRO A 283 2.70 2.34 -16.41
N LEU A 284 3.77 2.65 -15.65
CA LEU A 284 3.87 3.88 -14.88
C LEU A 284 5.00 4.72 -15.45
N ASP A 285 4.69 5.90 -15.97
CA ASP A 285 5.63 6.95 -16.34
C ASP A 285 5.00 8.31 -15.98
N LEU A 286 5.24 8.72 -14.74
CA LEU A 286 4.56 9.85 -14.12
C LEU A 286 5.56 10.94 -13.75
N SER A 287 5.34 12.14 -14.29
CA SER A 287 6.04 13.34 -13.83
C SER A 287 5.25 14.04 -12.72
N LEU A 288 5.99 14.43 -11.68
CA LEU A 288 5.55 15.21 -10.54
C LEU A 288 6.34 16.53 -10.47
N SER A 289 5.76 17.59 -9.93
CA SER A 289 6.38 18.89 -9.67
C SER A 289 6.37 19.16 -8.18
N VAL A 290 7.43 18.79 -7.48
CA VAL A 290 7.62 19.00 -6.04
C VAL A 290 8.59 20.17 -5.83
N PRO A 291 8.25 21.20 -5.02
CA PRO A 291 9.14 22.33 -4.77
C PRO A 291 10.55 21.89 -4.38
N ALA A 292 11.59 22.58 -4.88
CA ALA A 292 12.98 22.23 -4.60
C ALA A 292 13.34 22.32 -3.10
N SER A 293 12.60 23.14 -2.34
CA SER A 293 12.69 23.28 -0.89
C SER A 293 12.25 22.04 -0.12
N ASP A 294 11.37 21.23 -0.71
CA ASP A 294 10.70 20.15 0.01
C ASP A 294 11.60 18.91 0.03
N SER A 295 11.62 18.22 1.17
CA SER A 295 12.16 16.88 1.25
C SER A 295 11.25 15.93 0.48
N LEU A 296 11.82 15.19 -0.46
CA LEU A 296 11.15 14.08 -1.13
C LEU A 296 11.69 12.79 -0.52
N THR A 297 10.86 12.00 0.13
CA THR A 297 11.28 10.77 0.81
C THR A 297 10.54 9.58 0.22
N LEU A 298 11.31 8.59 -0.22
CA LEU A 298 10.81 7.32 -0.71
C LEU A 298 10.86 6.30 0.45
N HIS A 299 9.68 5.81 0.82
CA HIS A 299 9.51 4.74 1.81
C HIS A 299 9.19 3.44 1.08
N THR A 300 9.97 2.39 1.36
CA THR A 300 9.79 1.05 0.79
C THR A 300 10.05 -0.03 1.84
N LEU A 301 9.97 -1.30 1.47
CA LEU A 301 10.46 -2.42 2.27
C LEU A 301 11.60 -3.12 1.52
N ARG A 302 12.51 -3.75 2.27
CA ARG A 302 13.38 -4.79 1.72
C ARG A 302 12.53 -5.97 1.22
N GLY A 303 12.95 -6.59 0.12
CA GLY A 303 12.44 -7.91 -0.28
C GLY A 303 12.82 -9.01 0.72
N SER A 304 12.46 -10.26 0.38
CA SER A 304 12.79 -11.44 1.17
C SER A 304 13.96 -12.20 0.56
N ASP A 305 15.01 -12.42 1.35
CA ASP A 305 16.11 -13.35 1.04
C ASP A 305 16.21 -14.47 2.09
N ALA A 306 15.12 -14.69 2.85
CA ALA A 306 15.05 -15.59 4.00
C ALA A 306 16.04 -15.20 5.11
N SER A 307 16.22 -13.89 5.34
CA SER A 307 17.08 -13.36 6.41
C SER A 307 16.29 -12.64 7.50
N SER A 308 16.98 -12.28 8.58
CA SER A 308 16.44 -11.43 9.65
C SER A 308 15.93 -10.08 9.16
N SER A 309 16.42 -9.60 8.02
CA SER A 309 16.08 -8.29 7.46
C SER A 309 14.90 -8.28 6.50
N ASP A 310 14.28 -9.43 6.23
CA ASP A 310 13.09 -9.53 5.39
C ASP A 310 12.03 -8.50 5.82
N PHE A 311 11.54 -7.72 4.83
CA PHE A 311 10.53 -6.66 5.01
C PHE A 311 10.92 -5.53 5.96
N LEU A 312 12.22 -5.35 6.27
CA LEU A 312 12.68 -4.19 7.01
C LEU A 312 12.33 -2.91 6.24
N PRO A 313 11.68 -1.90 6.86
CA PRO A 313 11.39 -0.63 6.21
C PRO A 313 12.66 0.12 5.82
N ILE A 314 12.65 0.69 4.62
CA ILE A 314 13.71 1.50 4.04
C ILE A 314 13.16 2.90 3.79
N GLU A 315 13.89 3.90 4.26
CA GLU A 315 13.59 5.32 4.06
C GLU A 315 14.76 5.98 3.34
N GLU A 316 14.50 6.59 2.19
CA GLU A 316 15.51 7.22 1.35
C GLU A 316 15.09 8.62 0.92
N VAL A 317 15.91 9.63 1.24
CA VAL A 317 15.69 11.00 0.76
C VAL A 317 16.18 11.11 -0.68
N ILE A 318 15.29 11.52 -1.57
CA ILE A 318 15.56 11.76 -2.98
C ILE A 318 15.91 13.23 -3.19
N GLY A 319 17.21 13.53 -3.07
CA GLY A 319 17.78 14.85 -3.31
C GLY A 319 17.77 15.27 -4.79
N ALA A 320 18.04 16.55 -5.05
CA ALA A 320 18.16 17.06 -6.41
C ALA A 320 19.32 16.38 -7.16
N GLY A 321 19.07 15.94 -8.40
CA GLY A 321 20.01 15.19 -9.22
C GLY A 321 20.17 13.71 -8.81
N THR A 322 19.39 13.23 -7.83
CA THR A 322 19.42 11.83 -7.39
C THR A 322 18.45 11.00 -8.23
N GLN A 323 18.90 9.80 -8.60
CA GLN A 323 18.08 8.73 -9.13
C GLN A 323 18.19 7.51 -8.22
N LYS A 324 17.07 6.85 -7.98
CA LYS A 324 16.98 5.59 -7.26
C LYS A 324 16.32 4.54 -8.16
N HIS A 325 17.00 3.42 -8.32
CA HIS A 325 16.51 2.24 -9.03
C HIS A 325 16.18 1.13 -8.03
N LEU A 326 15.06 0.43 -8.26
CA LEU A 326 14.57 -0.67 -7.44
C LEU A 326 14.10 -1.80 -8.36
N ALA A 327 14.60 -3.01 -8.11
CA ALA A 327 14.16 -4.22 -8.79
C ALA A 327 14.38 -5.42 -7.84
N PRO A 328 13.47 -6.42 -7.82
CA PRO A 328 13.75 -7.69 -7.19
C PRO A 328 14.77 -8.46 -8.03
N VAL A 329 15.21 -9.62 -7.54
CA VAL A 329 16.15 -10.48 -8.30
C VAL A 329 15.49 -11.81 -8.60
N GLY A 330 15.84 -12.43 -9.73
CA GLY A 330 15.48 -13.82 -10.01
C GLY A 330 14.03 -14.04 -10.46
N GLY A 331 13.23 -12.98 -10.65
CA GLY A 331 11.90 -13.08 -11.29
C GLY A 331 10.75 -13.41 -10.36
N ARG A 332 10.92 -13.24 -9.05
CA ARG A 332 9.82 -13.25 -8.08
C ARG A 332 9.69 -11.83 -7.50
N SER A 333 8.47 -11.33 -7.41
CA SER A 333 8.16 -9.89 -7.25
C SER A 333 8.70 -9.22 -5.99
N SER A 334 9.02 -9.97 -4.95
CA SER A 334 9.46 -9.44 -3.65
C SER A 334 10.75 -10.11 -3.19
N ASN A 335 11.53 -10.64 -4.13
CA ASN A 335 12.75 -11.36 -3.82
C ASN A 335 13.90 -10.39 -3.52
N THR A 336 14.65 -10.70 -2.48
CA THR A 336 15.90 -10.09 -2.02
C THR A 336 15.87 -8.57 -1.78
N ALA A 337 15.94 -7.77 -2.84
CA ALA A 337 16.39 -6.39 -2.79
C ALA A 337 15.25 -5.35 -2.78
N ALA A 338 14.06 -5.69 -3.28
CA ALA A 338 12.96 -4.75 -3.45
C ALA A 338 11.60 -5.37 -3.11
N PHE A 339 10.65 -4.50 -2.78
CA PHE A 339 9.26 -4.85 -2.49
C PHE A 339 8.33 -3.97 -3.34
N PRO A 340 7.27 -4.52 -3.97
CA PRO A 340 6.47 -3.85 -5.01
C PRO A 340 5.41 -2.88 -4.45
N PHE A 341 5.66 -2.31 -3.27
CA PHE A 341 4.84 -1.28 -2.63
C PHE A 341 5.74 -0.16 -2.13
N PHE A 342 5.31 1.09 -2.32
CA PHE A 342 6.09 2.25 -1.92
C PHE A 342 5.19 3.41 -1.48
N ASN A 343 5.73 4.32 -0.68
CA ASN A 343 5.11 5.62 -0.38
C ASN A 343 6.12 6.72 -0.67
N LEU A 344 5.82 7.56 -1.68
CA LEU A 344 6.61 8.74 -2.02
C LEU A 344 5.99 9.96 -1.35
N GLN A 345 6.68 10.50 -0.35
CA GLN A 345 6.23 11.60 0.50
C GLN A 345 6.92 12.92 0.14
N TRP A 346 6.15 14.00 0.10
CA TRP A 346 6.61 15.40 0.15
C TRP A 346 6.01 16.12 1.37
N ALA A 347 6.20 17.44 1.50
CA ALA A 347 5.92 18.18 2.74
C ALA A 347 4.46 18.05 3.24
N GLU A 348 3.48 18.06 2.34
CA GLU A 348 2.05 18.10 2.70
C GLU A 348 1.23 16.96 2.05
N GLY A 349 1.89 15.86 1.67
CA GLY A 349 1.21 14.69 1.14
C GLY A 349 2.14 13.70 0.46
N GLY A 350 1.53 12.83 -0.33
CA GLY A 350 2.27 11.81 -1.04
C GLY A 350 1.42 11.00 -2.02
N VAL A 351 2.10 10.04 -2.64
CA VAL A 351 1.46 8.97 -3.39
C VAL A 351 1.97 7.63 -2.88
N VAL A 352 1.05 6.74 -2.54
CA VAL A 352 1.36 5.33 -2.28
C VAL A 352 1.08 4.55 -3.55
N GLY A 353 2.04 3.74 -3.98
CA GLY A 353 1.91 2.92 -5.18
C GLY A 353 2.08 1.43 -4.88
N ALA A 354 1.38 0.62 -5.68
CA ALA A 354 1.52 -0.83 -5.69
C ALA A 354 1.69 -1.33 -7.14
N ILE A 355 2.74 -2.12 -7.37
CA ILE A 355 3.05 -2.74 -8.66
C ILE A 355 2.48 -4.16 -8.66
N GLY A 356 1.46 -4.38 -9.49
CA GLY A 356 0.85 -5.69 -9.70
C GLY A 356 1.53 -6.47 -10.81
N TRP A 357 2.68 -7.04 -10.47
CA TRP A 357 3.39 -8.01 -11.31
C TRP A 357 4.12 -9.02 -10.44
N SER A 358 3.86 -10.30 -10.66
CA SER A 358 4.43 -11.40 -9.86
C SER A 358 5.77 -11.91 -10.38
N GLY A 359 6.25 -11.32 -11.48
CA GLY A 359 7.53 -11.56 -12.12
C GLY A 359 8.59 -10.50 -11.80
N GLN A 360 9.48 -10.28 -12.76
CA GLN A 360 10.55 -9.28 -12.69
C GLN A 360 10.04 -7.90 -13.11
N TRP A 361 10.08 -6.95 -12.18
CA TRP A 361 9.73 -5.56 -12.41
C TRP A 361 10.90 -4.64 -12.07
N ALA A 362 10.85 -3.41 -12.56
CA ALA A 362 11.78 -2.36 -12.17
C ALA A 362 11.00 -1.06 -11.90
N MET A 363 11.52 -0.25 -10.98
CA MET A 363 11.05 1.09 -10.70
C MET A 363 12.22 2.06 -10.58
N ASP A 364 12.06 3.24 -11.17
CA ASP A 364 12.98 4.36 -11.06
C ASP A 364 12.25 5.58 -10.48
N VAL A 365 12.89 6.20 -9.48
CA VAL A 365 12.50 7.50 -8.95
C VAL A 365 13.66 8.46 -9.16
N SER A 366 13.45 9.54 -9.90
CA SER A 366 14.50 10.54 -10.12
C SER A 366 14.00 11.94 -9.86
N ARG A 367 14.82 12.77 -9.20
CA ARG A 367 14.54 14.20 -9.04
C ARG A 367 15.57 14.99 -9.82
N GLY A 368 15.09 15.85 -10.73
CA GLY A 368 15.95 16.75 -11.49
C GLY A 368 16.60 17.82 -10.61
N GLY A 369 17.33 18.76 -11.23
CA GLY A 369 17.88 19.92 -10.52
C GLY A 369 16.84 20.98 -10.13
N GLY A 370 15.60 20.86 -10.61
CA GLY A 370 14.49 21.77 -10.36
C GLY A 370 13.37 21.13 -9.52
N THR A 371 12.12 21.43 -9.87
CA THR A 371 10.94 20.88 -9.18
C THR A 371 10.49 19.52 -9.75
N GLU A 372 11.05 19.09 -10.88
CA GLU A 372 10.59 17.90 -11.57
C GLU A 372 11.08 16.60 -10.91
N VAL A 373 10.15 15.68 -10.72
CA VAL A 373 10.36 14.33 -10.20
C VAL A 373 9.72 13.36 -11.19
N SER A 374 10.43 12.30 -11.57
CA SER A 374 9.94 11.23 -12.42
C SER A 374 9.77 9.96 -11.59
N LEU A 375 8.63 9.30 -11.76
CA LEU A 375 8.32 8.01 -11.18
C LEU A 375 7.97 7.05 -12.32
N ARG A 376 8.81 6.03 -12.53
CA ARG A 376 8.70 5.10 -13.66
C ARG A 376 8.70 3.66 -13.16
N ALA A 377 7.79 2.83 -13.64
CA ALA A 377 7.78 1.40 -13.31
C ALA A 377 7.17 0.53 -14.41
N GLY A 378 7.65 -0.71 -14.50
CA GLY A 378 7.19 -1.69 -15.48
C GLY A 378 7.84 -3.05 -15.33
N GLN A 379 7.56 -3.95 -16.28
CA GLN A 379 8.33 -5.16 -16.44
C GLN A 379 9.75 -4.77 -16.87
N GLU A 380 10.77 -5.32 -16.21
CA GLU A 380 12.16 -4.87 -16.38
C GLU A 380 12.66 -4.98 -17.82
N LEU A 381 12.28 -6.07 -18.52
CA LEU A 381 12.69 -6.32 -19.89
C LEU A 381 11.48 -6.50 -20.79
N THR A 382 11.34 -5.60 -21.76
CA THR A 382 10.39 -5.69 -22.87
C THR A 382 11.09 -5.30 -24.17
N HIS A 383 11.18 -6.23 -25.11
CA HIS A 383 11.67 -5.99 -26.47
C HIS A 383 11.13 -7.10 -27.37
N PHE A 384 9.97 -6.87 -27.98
CA PHE A 384 9.29 -7.91 -28.76
C PHE A 384 8.48 -7.38 -29.94
N SER A 385 8.39 -8.17 -31.01
CA SER A 385 7.31 -8.08 -32.00
C SER A 385 6.08 -8.81 -31.45
N LEU A 386 4.88 -8.51 -31.95
CA LEU A 386 3.67 -9.31 -31.73
C LEU A 386 3.24 -9.95 -33.05
N HIS A 387 2.91 -11.24 -33.02
CA HIS A 387 2.36 -11.93 -34.18
C HIS A 387 0.91 -11.50 -34.46
N PRO A 388 0.37 -11.68 -35.68
CA PRO A 388 -1.02 -11.38 -35.99
C PRO A 388 -2.01 -12.00 -34.98
N GLY A 389 -2.88 -11.18 -34.41
CA GLY A 389 -3.85 -11.59 -33.39
C GLY A 389 -3.26 -11.81 -31.99
N GLU A 390 -1.95 -11.69 -31.81
CA GLU A 390 -1.32 -11.82 -30.50
C GLU A 390 -1.59 -10.59 -29.62
N SER A 391 -1.81 -10.84 -28.33
CA SER A 391 -2.02 -9.80 -27.33
C SER A 391 -1.18 -10.05 -26.08
N VAL A 392 -0.66 -9.00 -25.44
CA VAL A 392 0.06 -9.07 -24.16
C VAL A 392 -0.41 -7.98 -23.22
N ARG A 393 -0.32 -8.22 -21.90
CA ARG A 393 -0.60 -7.21 -20.87
C ARG A 393 0.66 -6.75 -20.14
N THR A 394 0.62 -5.54 -19.61
CA THR A 394 1.63 -5.01 -18.69
C THR A 394 1.33 -5.37 -17.23
N PRO A 395 2.28 -5.11 -16.30
CA PRO A 395 1.96 -4.91 -14.90
C PRO A 395 0.74 -4.02 -14.67
N ARG A 396 -0.03 -4.31 -13.62
CA ARG A 396 -1.04 -3.42 -13.06
C ARG A 396 -0.35 -2.35 -12.22
N ILE A 397 -0.82 -1.13 -12.29
CA ILE A 397 -0.39 -0.04 -11.41
C ILE A 397 -1.59 0.41 -10.60
N LEU A 398 -1.45 0.52 -9.28
CA LEU A 398 -2.41 1.16 -8.38
C LEU A 398 -1.71 2.33 -7.69
N LEU A 399 -2.31 3.51 -7.75
CA LEU A 399 -1.88 4.69 -7.02
C LEU A 399 -2.97 5.13 -6.04
N VAL A 400 -2.57 5.53 -4.83
CA VAL A 400 -3.41 6.09 -3.79
C VAL A 400 -2.82 7.43 -3.36
N PHE A 401 -3.58 8.50 -3.54
CA PHE A 401 -3.17 9.87 -3.21
C PHE A 401 -3.57 10.23 -1.79
N TRP A 402 -2.71 10.94 -1.08
CA TRP A 402 -2.95 11.31 0.30
C TRP A 402 -2.32 12.67 0.65
N GLN A 403 -2.91 13.34 1.64
CA GLN A 403 -2.51 14.67 2.13
C GLN A 403 -2.16 14.66 3.62
N GLY A 404 -1.41 15.67 4.05
CA GLY A 404 -0.95 15.83 5.43
C GLY A 404 0.52 15.45 5.60
N ASP A 405 1.00 15.54 6.84
CA ASP A 405 2.40 15.34 7.19
C ASP A 405 2.71 13.90 7.67
N ASP A 406 1.68 13.13 8.02
CA ASP A 406 1.82 11.73 8.43
C ASP A 406 1.73 10.75 7.26
N ARG A 407 2.89 10.24 6.82
CA ARG A 407 2.96 9.17 5.81
C ARG A 407 2.11 7.94 6.10
N MET A 408 1.84 7.64 7.38
CA MET A 408 1.00 6.48 7.71
C MET A 408 -0.43 6.65 7.24
N ARG A 409 -0.91 7.88 7.01
CA ARG A 409 -2.20 8.12 6.33
C ARG A 409 -2.23 7.44 4.97
N GLY A 410 -1.21 7.66 4.14
CA GLY A 410 -1.10 7.03 2.82
C GLY A 410 -1.09 5.50 2.90
N SER A 411 -0.26 4.95 3.79
CA SER A 411 -0.21 3.50 4.06
C SER A 411 -1.56 2.94 4.50
N ASN A 412 -2.28 3.63 5.39
CA ASN A 412 -3.59 3.21 5.89
C ASN A 412 -4.70 3.36 4.83
N LEU A 413 -4.65 4.41 3.99
CA LEU A 413 -5.54 4.54 2.84
C LEU A 413 -5.33 3.39 1.84
N LEU A 414 -4.09 2.99 1.56
CA LEU A 414 -3.80 1.81 0.76
C LEU A 414 -4.38 0.55 1.43
N ARG A 415 -4.10 0.31 2.72
CA ARG A 415 -4.63 -0.87 3.44
C ARG A 415 -6.14 -0.96 3.37
N ARG A 416 -6.84 0.16 3.62
CA ARG A 416 -8.31 0.26 3.51
C ARG A 416 -8.79 0.00 2.09
N THR A 417 -8.11 0.59 1.10
CA THR A 417 -8.40 0.37 -0.32
C THR A 417 -8.28 -1.11 -0.68
N LEU A 418 -7.21 -1.78 -0.24
CA LEU A 418 -7.00 -3.21 -0.46
C LEU A 418 -8.11 -4.05 0.19
N LEU A 419 -8.44 -3.76 1.45
CA LEU A 419 -9.51 -4.46 2.18
C LEU A 419 -10.89 -4.31 1.55
N ALA A 420 -11.19 -3.15 0.96
CA ALA A 420 -12.51 -2.86 0.38
C ALA A 420 -12.67 -3.32 -1.07
N HIS A 421 -11.58 -3.47 -1.84
CA HIS A 421 -11.66 -3.66 -3.29
C HIS A 421 -10.85 -4.83 -3.86
N TYR A 422 -9.90 -5.37 -3.12
CA TYR A 422 -8.87 -6.25 -3.69
C TYR A 422 -8.70 -7.57 -2.95
N VAL A 423 -8.69 -7.57 -1.61
CA VAL A 423 -8.43 -8.80 -0.86
C VAL A 423 -9.52 -9.86 -1.10
N PRO A 424 -9.20 -11.16 -1.01
CA PRO A 424 -10.19 -12.21 -1.07
C PRO A 424 -11.24 -12.10 0.04
N GLU A 425 -12.51 -12.15 -0.36
CA GLU A 425 -13.66 -12.07 0.54
C GLU A 425 -14.44 -13.39 0.58
N ARG A 426 -15.14 -13.60 1.70
CA ARG A 426 -16.16 -14.62 1.88
C ARG A 426 -17.38 -13.96 2.50
N ASP A 427 -18.53 -14.13 1.87
CA ASP A 427 -19.80 -13.54 2.32
C ASP A 427 -19.75 -12.01 2.47
N GLY A 428 -18.97 -11.32 1.63
CA GLY A 428 -18.82 -9.87 1.61
C GLY A 428 -17.85 -9.30 2.65
N GLU A 429 -17.10 -10.16 3.35
CA GLU A 429 -16.11 -9.75 4.34
C GLU A 429 -14.72 -10.33 3.98
N PRO A 430 -13.62 -9.58 4.24
CA PRO A 430 -12.27 -10.10 4.05
C PRO A 430 -12.04 -11.40 4.82
N ILE A 431 -11.46 -12.40 4.17
CA ILE A 431 -11.16 -13.69 4.80
C ILE A 431 -10.00 -13.50 5.80
N PRO A 432 -10.17 -13.78 7.10
CA PRO A 432 -9.06 -13.74 8.04
C PRO A 432 -8.14 -14.95 7.83
N ALA A 433 -6.84 -14.80 8.08
CA ALA A 433 -5.96 -15.95 8.11
C ALA A 433 -6.35 -16.91 9.26
N PRO A 434 -6.37 -18.24 9.03
CA PRO A 434 -6.70 -19.21 10.06
C PRO A 434 -5.55 -19.41 11.05
N VAL A 435 -5.88 -20.01 12.20
CA VAL A 435 -4.89 -20.71 13.04
C VAL A 435 -4.62 -22.06 12.41
N THR A 436 -3.40 -22.24 11.93
CA THR A 436 -2.96 -23.48 11.31
C THR A 436 -1.95 -24.21 12.18
N GLN A 437 -1.78 -25.50 11.94
CA GLN A 437 -0.63 -26.25 12.45
C GLN A 437 -0.08 -27.11 11.31
N ASN A 438 1.23 -27.00 11.09
CA ASN A 438 1.95 -27.85 10.15
C ASN A 438 2.93 -28.77 10.91
N THR A 439 3.15 -29.96 10.38
CA THR A 439 4.05 -30.97 10.99
C THR A 439 5.35 -31.18 10.20
N TRP A 440 5.69 -30.26 9.30
CA TRP A 440 6.83 -30.40 8.38
C TRP A 440 8.15 -30.62 9.13
N PHE A 441 8.38 -29.79 10.16
CA PHE A 441 9.58 -29.83 11.00
C PHE A 441 9.63 -31.05 11.94
N THR A 442 8.46 -31.58 12.31
CA THR A 442 8.36 -32.77 13.18
C THR A 442 8.77 -34.04 12.44
N TYR A 443 8.50 -34.11 11.13
CA TYR A 443 8.61 -35.35 10.35
C TYR A 443 9.60 -35.24 9.18
N ASN A 444 10.86 -34.90 9.47
CA ASN A 444 11.97 -34.92 8.51
C ASN A 444 11.65 -34.17 7.21
N GLU A 445 11.38 -32.86 7.32
CA GLU A 445 11.04 -32.01 6.17
C GLU A 445 9.81 -32.56 5.42
N GLY A 446 8.84 -33.04 6.19
CA GLY A 446 7.62 -33.69 5.72
C GLY A 446 7.82 -35.06 5.04
N ASN A 447 9.04 -35.52 4.77
CA ASN A 447 9.29 -36.82 4.15
C ASN A 447 8.96 -38.01 5.08
N GLY A 448 8.94 -37.79 6.39
CA GLY A 448 8.53 -38.79 7.39
C GLY A 448 7.03 -38.82 7.68
N THR A 449 6.22 -38.00 7.02
CA THR A 449 4.77 -37.96 7.24
C THR A 449 4.09 -39.21 6.69
N THR A 450 3.06 -39.70 7.40
CA THR A 450 2.26 -40.89 7.03
C THR A 450 0.81 -40.64 7.37
N GLU A 451 -0.11 -41.38 6.77
CA GLU A 451 -1.55 -41.33 7.11
C GLU A 451 -1.74 -41.45 8.64
N LYS A 452 -1.06 -42.42 9.28
CA LYS A 452 -1.18 -42.67 10.71
C LYS A 452 -0.73 -41.48 11.58
N ASN A 453 0.50 -41.00 11.40
CA ASN A 453 1.02 -39.95 12.30
C ASN A 453 0.30 -38.60 12.11
N GLN A 454 -0.23 -38.35 10.91
CA GLN A 454 -1.03 -37.16 10.66
C GLN A 454 -2.41 -37.25 11.30
N LEU A 455 -3.07 -38.41 11.28
CA LEU A 455 -4.32 -38.62 12.00
C LEU A 455 -4.16 -38.46 13.52
N GLU A 456 -3.03 -38.94 14.07
CA GLU A 456 -2.67 -38.73 15.49
C GLU A 456 -2.44 -37.25 15.80
N ALA A 457 -1.68 -36.54 14.96
CA ALA A 457 -1.45 -35.10 15.13
C ALA A 457 -2.75 -34.28 15.08
N GLN A 458 -3.67 -34.59 14.16
CA GLN A 458 -4.97 -33.91 14.06
C GLN A 458 -5.81 -34.05 15.35
N GLN A 459 -5.65 -35.14 16.11
CA GLN A 459 -6.34 -35.30 17.39
C GLN A 459 -5.83 -34.28 18.43
N ALA A 460 -4.51 -34.02 18.47
CA ALA A 460 -3.94 -32.99 19.32
C ALA A 460 -4.40 -31.58 18.88
N MET A 461 -4.42 -31.31 17.57
CA MET A 461 -4.85 -30.03 16.99
C MET A 461 -6.27 -29.64 17.40
N LYS A 462 -7.23 -30.59 17.32
CA LYS A 462 -8.62 -30.37 17.74
C LYS A 462 -8.70 -29.91 19.20
N SER A 463 -7.87 -30.47 20.07
CA SER A 463 -7.95 -30.20 21.50
C SER A 463 -7.56 -28.76 21.88
N ILE A 464 -6.79 -28.07 21.04
CA ILE A 464 -6.29 -26.70 21.30
C ILE A 464 -6.93 -25.64 20.39
N GLY A 465 -7.86 -26.03 19.51
CA GLY A 465 -8.62 -25.11 18.68
C GLY A 465 -7.91 -24.64 17.41
N ILE A 466 -7.10 -25.49 16.78
CA ILE A 466 -6.61 -25.27 15.41
C ILE A 466 -7.80 -25.19 14.44
N GLU A 467 -7.72 -24.30 13.46
CA GLU A 467 -8.78 -24.03 12.47
C GLU A 467 -8.51 -24.73 11.13
N ALA A 468 -7.23 -24.94 10.77
CA ALA A 468 -6.86 -25.72 9.60
C ALA A 468 -5.67 -26.64 9.87
N TYR A 469 -5.84 -27.91 9.51
CA TYR A 469 -4.77 -28.90 9.46
C TYR A 469 -3.93 -28.68 8.20
N TRP A 470 -2.61 -28.64 8.32
CA TRP A 470 -1.71 -28.37 7.21
C TRP A 470 -0.76 -29.54 6.96
N LEU A 471 -0.91 -30.18 5.79
CA LEU A 471 0.06 -31.14 5.25
C LEU A 471 0.99 -30.44 4.27
N ASP A 472 2.24 -30.23 4.68
CA ASP A 472 3.25 -29.49 3.90
C ASP A 472 4.01 -30.40 2.93
N ALA A 473 5.13 -29.92 2.37
CA ALA A 473 5.91 -30.61 1.36
C ALA A 473 6.32 -32.02 1.77
N GLY A 474 6.43 -32.91 0.78
CA GLY A 474 6.97 -34.26 0.96
C GLY A 474 5.94 -35.38 0.86
N TRP A 475 4.62 -35.12 0.79
CA TRP A 475 3.60 -36.20 0.73
C TRP A 475 3.61 -37.05 -0.56
N PHE A 476 4.34 -36.61 -1.59
CA PHE A 476 4.28 -37.10 -2.95
C PHE A 476 5.47 -38.01 -3.35
N GLU A 477 5.34 -38.77 -4.45
CA GLU A 477 6.35 -39.69 -4.98
C GLU A 477 7.70 -39.01 -5.19
N GLY A 478 8.78 -39.65 -4.72
CA GLY A 478 10.13 -39.07 -4.71
C GLY A 478 10.44 -38.10 -3.57
N GLY A 479 9.41 -37.65 -2.82
CA GLY A 479 9.56 -36.80 -1.63
C GLY A 479 10.10 -35.40 -1.92
N TRP A 480 10.18 -34.57 -0.89
CA TRP A 480 10.74 -33.22 -0.99
C TRP A 480 12.29 -33.25 -0.86
N PRO A 481 13.05 -32.50 -1.67
CA PRO A 481 12.63 -31.78 -2.87
C PRO A 481 12.64 -32.62 -4.16
N GLY A 482 13.22 -33.83 -4.12
CA GLY A 482 13.59 -34.59 -5.32
C GLY A 482 12.44 -35.00 -6.25
N GLY A 483 11.23 -35.15 -5.72
CA GLY A 483 10.04 -35.57 -6.46
C GLY A 483 9.20 -34.43 -7.05
N ALA A 484 9.55 -33.15 -6.84
CA ALA A 484 8.73 -32.02 -7.28
C ALA A 484 8.40 -32.12 -8.78
N GLY A 485 7.10 -32.04 -9.10
CA GLY A 485 6.56 -32.40 -10.42
C GLY A 485 5.93 -33.81 -10.51
N SER A 486 5.91 -34.58 -9.40
CA SER A 486 5.26 -35.90 -9.30
C SER A 486 4.17 -35.90 -8.23
N TRP A 487 3.05 -35.20 -8.45
CA TRP A 487 2.01 -34.93 -7.45
C TRP A 487 1.12 -36.13 -7.03
N VAL A 488 1.70 -37.33 -6.95
CA VAL A 488 1.01 -38.57 -6.57
C VAL A 488 1.37 -38.92 -5.12
N PRO A 489 0.41 -39.21 -4.22
CA PRO A 489 0.73 -39.59 -2.85
C PRO A 489 1.57 -40.87 -2.77
N ARG A 490 2.59 -40.88 -1.91
CA ARG A 490 3.42 -42.06 -1.69
C ARG A 490 2.60 -43.23 -1.15
N LYS A 491 2.50 -44.31 -1.91
CA LYS A 491 1.64 -45.45 -1.56
C LYS A 491 2.00 -46.10 -0.22
N ASP A 492 3.29 -46.17 0.12
CA ASP A 492 3.76 -46.78 1.38
C ASP A 492 3.40 -45.92 2.60
N ASN A 493 3.31 -44.60 2.45
CA ASN A 493 2.99 -43.66 3.52
C ASN A 493 1.48 -43.35 3.60
N TYR A 494 0.79 -43.37 2.45
CA TYR A 494 -0.61 -43.03 2.25
C TYR A 494 -1.31 -44.12 1.41
N PRO A 495 -1.51 -45.32 1.99
CA PRO A 495 -2.06 -46.46 1.24
C PRO A 495 -3.46 -46.21 0.68
N ASN A 496 -4.20 -45.26 1.25
CA ASN A 496 -5.55 -44.87 0.86
C ASN A 496 -5.60 -43.48 0.17
N GLY A 497 -4.45 -42.96 -0.27
CA GLY A 497 -4.33 -41.57 -0.73
C GLY A 497 -4.51 -40.56 0.41
N LEU A 498 -4.81 -39.30 0.08
CA LEU A 498 -4.94 -38.23 1.08
C LEU A 498 -6.38 -38.00 1.58
N LYS A 499 -7.37 -38.65 0.99
CA LYS A 499 -8.78 -38.51 1.38
C LYS A 499 -9.04 -38.77 2.87
N PRO A 500 -8.46 -39.80 3.52
CA PRO A 500 -8.68 -40.01 4.96
C PRO A 500 -8.23 -38.83 5.81
N LEU A 501 -7.21 -38.09 5.41
CA LEU A 501 -6.72 -36.92 6.15
C LEU A 501 -7.67 -35.73 6.03
N GLY A 502 -8.20 -35.49 4.83
CA GLY A 502 -9.20 -34.45 4.59
C GLY A 502 -10.50 -34.74 5.35
N ASP A 503 -11.04 -35.96 5.22
CA ASP A 503 -12.25 -36.38 5.93
C ASP A 503 -12.08 -36.25 7.45
N ALA A 504 -10.94 -36.70 7.97
CA ALA A 504 -10.62 -36.62 9.40
C ALA A 504 -10.45 -35.17 9.90
N ALA A 505 -9.95 -34.25 9.07
CA ALA A 505 -9.88 -32.83 9.40
C ALA A 505 -11.29 -32.22 9.50
N HIS A 506 -12.14 -32.49 8.50
CA HIS A 506 -13.52 -32.00 8.46
C HIS A 506 -14.38 -32.55 9.60
N GLU A 507 -14.27 -33.85 9.93
CA GLU A 507 -14.93 -34.46 11.10
C GLU A 507 -14.54 -33.79 12.43
N LYS A 508 -13.35 -33.20 12.48
CA LYS A 508 -12.85 -32.47 13.65
C LYS A 508 -13.17 -30.97 13.61
N GLY A 509 -13.84 -30.50 12.56
CA GLY A 509 -14.19 -29.09 12.36
C GLY A 509 -13.03 -28.22 11.87
N MET A 510 -11.98 -28.83 11.32
CA MET A 510 -10.83 -28.12 10.74
C MET A 510 -10.89 -28.14 9.22
N GLN A 511 -10.40 -27.08 8.59
CA GLN A 511 -10.11 -27.06 7.15
C GLN A 511 -8.85 -27.88 6.83
N PHE A 512 -8.67 -28.25 5.57
CA PHE A 512 -7.46 -28.93 5.10
C PHE A 512 -6.61 -28.02 4.16
N VAL A 513 -5.39 -27.71 4.59
CA VAL A 513 -4.34 -27.06 3.79
C VAL A 513 -3.44 -28.13 3.17
N LEU A 514 -3.26 -28.08 1.86
CA LEU A 514 -2.33 -28.97 1.15
C LEU A 514 -1.32 -28.16 0.31
N TRP A 515 -0.04 -28.47 0.53
CA TRP A 515 1.09 -27.89 -0.19
C TRP A 515 1.28 -28.52 -1.57
N PHE A 516 1.55 -27.67 -2.57
CA PHE A 516 2.18 -28.04 -3.84
C PHE A 516 3.22 -26.99 -4.21
N GLU A 517 4.18 -27.37 -5.06
CA GLU A 517 5.05 -26.43 -5.79
C GLU A 517 4.91 -26.67 -7.29
N PRO A 518 3.78 -26.29 -7.91
CA PRO A 518 3.46 -26.71 -9.28
C PRO A 518 4.46 -26.24 -10.34
N GLU A 519 5.25 -25.24 -9.99
CA GLU A 519 6.09 -24.47 -10.88
C GLU A 519 7.47 -25.12 -11.08
N ARG A 520 7.96 -25.91 -10.12
CA ARG A 520 9.24 -26.63 -10.23
C ARG A 520 9.05 -28.04 -10.74
N VAL A 521 9.91 -28.44 -11.68
CA VAL A 521 9.92 -29.79 -12.25
C VAL A 521 11.33 -30.36 -12.14
N THR A 522 11.52 -31.40 -11.32
CA THR A 522 12.83 -32.07 -11.24
C THR A 522 13.04 -33.03 -12.42
N PRO A 523 14.28 -33.33 -12.82
CA PRO A 523 14.56 -34.23 -13.96
C PRO A 523 14.00 -35.65 -13.84
N VAL A 524 13.73 -36.11 -12.61
CA VAL A 524 13.22 -37.47 -12.34
C VAL A 524 11.70 -37.53 -12.19
N SER A 525 11.04 -36.38 -12.21
CA SER A 525 9.61 -36.26 -11.98
C SER A 525 8.74 -36.85 -13.09
N LEU A 526 7.47 -37.11 -12.80
CA LEU A 526 6.52 -37.61 -13.78
C LEU A 526 6.29 -36.60 -14.91
N ILE A 527 6.11 -35.31 -14.58
CA ILE A 527 5.96 -34.25 -15.60
C ILE A 527 7.18 -34.22 -16.54
N ALA A 528 8.41 -34.29 -16.02
CA ALA A 528 9.60 -34.31 -16.87
C ALA A 528 9.66 -35.49 -17.85
N LYS A 529 9.09 -36.64 -17.45
CA LYS A 529 9.10 -37.87 -18.26
C LYS A 529 7.96 -37.92 -19.26
N GLU A 530 6.77 -37.52 -18.84
CA GLU A 530 5.53 -37.67 -19.61
C GLU A 530 5.22 -36.45 -20.48
N HIS A 531 5.62 -35.26 -20.03
CA HIS A 531 5.34 -33.98 -20.67
C HIS A 531 6.57 -33.05 -20.72
N PRO A 532 7.72 -33.49 -21.29
CA PRO A 532 8.91 -32.66 -21.39
C PRO A 532 8.67 -31.37 -22.20
N GLU A 533 7.71 -31.36 -23.12
CA GLU A 533 7.33 -30.19 -23.91
C GLU A 533 6.69 -29.05 -23.10
N TRP A 534 6.28 -29.33 -21.85
CA TRP A 534 5.74 -28.32 -20.94
C TRP A 534 6.79 -27.71 -20.01
N VAL A 535 8.07 -28.09 -20.15
CA VAL A 535 9.11 -27.69 -19.20
C VAL A 535 10.12 -26.76 -19.88
N LEU A 536 10.33 -25.58 -19.30
CA LEU A 536 11.42 -24.69 -19.67
C LEU A 536 12.70 -25.11 -18.96
N HIS A 537 13.81 -25.08 -19.69
CA HIS A 537 15.14 -25.37 -19.17
C HIS A 537 16.10 -24.20 -19.39
N ALA A 538 17.02 -24.00 -18.44
CA ALA A 538 18.06 -22.97 -18.49
C ALA A 538 19.40 -23.55 -18.04
N GLY A 539 19.84 -24.61 -18.72
CA GLY A 539 21.01 -25.41 -18.35
C GLY A 539 20.63 -26.72 -17.65
N ASP A 540 21.60 -27.30 -16.94
CA ASP A 540 21.43 -28.53 -16.17
C ASP A 540 20.65 -28.28 -14.86
N GLY A 541 19.89 -29.29 -14.41
CA GLY A 541 19.14 -29.25 -13.15
C GLY A 541 17.62 -29.18 -13.36
N ASP A 542 16.93 -28.56 -12.40
CA ASP A 542 15.46 -28.47 -12.42
C ASP A 542 14.96 -27.57 -13.56
N GLY A 543 13.80 -27.93 -14.08
CA GLY A 543 13.04 -27.14 -15.04
C GLY A 543 11.91 -26.34 -14.39
N LEU A 544 11.36 -25.40 -15.16
CA LEU A 544 10.20 -24.58 -14.80
C LEU A 544 8.98 -25.05 -15.61
N PHE A 545 7.88 -25.37 -14.93
CA PHE A 545 6.62 -25.71 -15.59
C PHE A 545 6.08 -24.50 -16.36
N ASN A 546 5.83 -24.64 -17.65
CA ASN A 546 5.49 -23.53 -18.52
C ASN A 546 3.98 -23.19 -18.48
N LEU A 547 3.59 -22.35 -17.53
CA LEU A 547 2.22 -21.82 -17.43
C LEU A 547 1.80 -20.98 -18.65
N GLY A 548 2.76 -20.56 -19.48
CA GLY A 548 2.51 -19.85 -20.74
C GLY A 548 1.98 -20.74 -21.87
N VAL A 549 2.08 -22.06 -21.75
CA VAL A 549 1.50 -23.01 -22.71
C VAL A 549 0.05 -23.30 -22.31
N PRO A 550 -0.96 -22.90 -23.12
CA PRO A 550 -2.37 -23.00 -22.70
C PRO A 550 -2.82 -24.41 -22.32
N SER A 551 -2.33 -25.44 -23.03
CA SER A 551 -2.65 -26.85 -22.73
C SER A 551 -2.00 -27.33 -21.43
N ALA A 552 -0.77 -26.90 -21.13
CA ALA A 552 -0.07 -27.24 -19.88
C ALA A 552 -0.76 -26.60 -18.68
N ARG A 553 -1.07 -25.29 -18.77
CA ARG A 553 -1.86 -24.57 -17.75
C ARG A 553 -3.20 -25.27 -17.52
N GLN A 554 -3.95 -25.59 -18.59
CA GLN A 554 -5.26 -26.23 -18.46
C GLN A 554 -5.17 -27.60 -17.78
N TRP A 555 -4.20 -28.44 -18.18
CA TRP A 555 -3.96 -29.73 -17.56
C TRP A 555 -3.68 -29.59 -16.06
N LEU A 556 -2.82 -28.65 -15.66
CA LEU A 556 -2.47 -28.43 -14.27
C LEU A 556 -3.68 -27.93 -13.47
N THR A 557 -4.46 -27.00 -14.02
CA THR A 557 -5.71 -26.53 -13.40
C THR A 557 -6.69 -27.69 -13.16
N ASP A 558 -6.90 -28.54 -14.17
CA ASP A 558 -7.80 -29.69 -14.09
C ASP A 558 -7.30 -30.70 -13.05
N TYR A 559 -6.00 -30.95 -13.03
CA TYR A 559 -5.36 -31.85 -12.09
C TYR A 559 -5.50 -31.36 -10.64
N LEU A 560 -5.12 -30.11 -10.35
CA LEU A 560 -5.25 -29.52 -9.02
C LEU A 560 -6.71 -29.49 -8.56
N SER A 561 -7.62 -29.07 -9.45
CA SER A 561 -9.05 -29.06 -9.16
C SER A 561 -9.58 -30.45 -8.79
N LYS A 562 -9.12 -31.51 -9.49
CA LYS A 562 -9.45 -32.89 -9.14
C LYS A 562 -8.88 -33.30 -7.79
N CYS A 563 -7.61 -33.02 -7.51
CA CYS A 563 -7.00 -33.30 -6.20
C CYS A 563 -7.79 -32.63 -5.06
N PHE A 564 -8.23 -31.39 -5.25
CA PHE A 564 -8.98 -30.67 -4.22
C PHE A 564 -10.35 -31.30 -3.95
N ALA A 565 -11.01 -31.82 -4.99
CA ALA A 565 -12.29 -32.52 -4.85
C ALA A 565 -12.11 -33.92 -4.23
N ASP A 566 -11.14 -34.69 -4.72
CA ASP A 566 -10.90 -36.07 -4.28
C ASP A 566 -10.45 -36.14 -2.82
N TRP A 567 -9.66 -35.15 -2.36
CA TRP A 567 -9.05 -35.17 -1.02
C TRP A 567 -9.61 -34.14 -0.05
N GLY A 568 -10.57 -33.33 -0.47
CA GLY A 568 -11.22 -32.34 0.42
C GLY A 568 -10.31 -31.16 0.80
N VAL A 569 -9.43 -30.69 -0.10
CA VAL A 569 -8.49 -29.58 0.18
C VAL A 569 -9.23 -28.24 0.16
N ASP A 570 -9.27 -27.52 1.28
CA ASP A 570 -9.96 -26.22 1.39
C ASP A 570 -9.06 -25.01 1.14
N ILE A 571 -7.76 -25.18 1.38
CA ILE A 571 -6.75 -24.14 1.24
C ILE A 571 -5.62 -24.72 0.38
N PHE A 572 -5.42 -24.12 -0.78
CA PHE A 572 -4.34 -24.51 -1.68
C PHE A 572 -3.10 -23.69 -1.34
N ARG A 573 -2.06 -24.34 -0.84
CA ARG A 573 -0.75 -23.70 -0.66
C ARG A 573 0.08 -23.87 -1.92
N ASN A 574 0.23 -22.79 -2.67
CA ASN A 574 1.11 -22.72 -3.83
C ASN A 574 2.46 -22.19 -3.35
N ASP A 575 3.46 -23.06 -3.33
CA ASP A 575 4.86 -22.67 -3.09
C ASP A 575 5.62 -22.50 -4.41
N PHE A 576 6.78 -21.85 -4.35
CA PHE A 576 7.66 -21.65 -5.49
C PHE A 576 9.12 -21.38 -5.08
N ASN A 577 9.95 -22.42 -5.21
CA ASN A 577 11.29 -22.52 -4.62
C ASN A 577 12.46 -22.43 -5.61
N ILE A 578 12.20 -22.04 -6.86
CA ILE A 578 13.25 -21.74 -7.83
C ILE A 578 13.08 -20.34 -8.40
N ASP A 579 14.18 -19.70 -8.78
CA ASP A 579 14.15 -18.40 -9.47
C ASP A 579 13.79 -18.60 -10.95
N PRO A 580 12.63 -18.10 -11.43
CA PRO A 580 12.18 -18.33 -12.80
C PRO A 580 12.93 -17.52 -13.86
N LEU A 581 13.54 -16.39 -13.51
CA LEU A 581 13.96 -15.39 -14.50
C LEU A 581 14.85 -15.97 -15.59
N ARG A 582 15.83 -16.82 -15.21
CA ARG A 582 16.73 -17.46 -16.17
C ARG A 582 16.00 -18.34 -17.18
N PHE A 583 14.90 -18.98 -16.81
CA PHE A 583 14.12 -19.84 -17.68
C PHE A 583 13.35 -19.03 -18.72
N TRP A 584 12.72 -17.93 -18.29
CA TRP A 584 12.03 -17.03 -19.22
C TRP A 584 13.00 -16.39 -20.21
N ARG A 585 14.13 -15.86 -19.73
CA ARG A 585 15.13 -15.22 -20.61
C ARG A 585 15.78 -16.19 -21.58
N ALA A 586 15.98 -17.45 -21.18
CA ALA A 586 16.50 -18.48 -22.09
C ALA A 586 15.46 -18.95 -23.13
N ALA A 587 14.17 -18.85 -22.82
CA ALA A 587 13.08 -19.28 -23.71
C ALA A 587 12.77 -18.26 -24.83
N ASP A 588 13.03 -16.98 -24.59
CA ASP A 588 12.71 -15.92 -25.54
C ASP A 588 13.75 -15.81 -26.67
N ALA A 589 13.28 -15.72 -27.91
CA ALA A 589 14.09 -15.30 -29.05
C ALA A 589 14.51 -13.81 -28.93
N PRO A 590 15.53 -13.34 -29.69
CA PRO A 590 16.01 -11.96 -29.61
C PRO A 590 14.94 -10.89 -29.82
N ASP A 591 13.95 -11.15 -30.67
CA ASP A 591 12.81 -10.27 -31.01
C ASP A 591 11.54 -10.61 -30.21
N ARG A 592 11.69 -11.37 -29.11
CA ARG A 592 10.60 -11.84 -28.24
C ARG A 592 10.90 -11.65 -26.74
N GLN A 593 11.91 -10.85 -26.40
CA GLN A 593 12.37 -10.69 -25.02
C GLN A 593 11.27 -10.10 -24.12
N GLY A 594 10.90 -10.86 -23.09
CA GLY A 594 9.85 -10.54 -22.14
C GLY A 594 8.56 -11.33 -22.34
N ILE A 595 8.37 -12.00 -23.48
CA ILE A 595 7.13 -12.72 -23.79
C ILE A 595 6.94 -13.95 -22.90
N ALA A 596 7.97 -14.78 -22.69
CA ALA A 596 7.85 -15.98 -21.86
C ALA A 596 7.40 -15.65 -20.43
N GLU A 597 7.94 -14.57 -19.86
CA GLU A 597 7.52 -14.07 -18.55
C GLU A 597 6.06 -13.60 -18.57
N ILE A 598 5.66 -12.79 -19.56
CA ILE A 598 4.27 -12.31 -19.67
C ILE A 598 3.30 -13.47 -19.74
N ARG A 599 3.58 -14.45 -20.61
CA ARG A 599 2.73 -15.63 -20.80
C ARG A 599 2.64 -16.47 -19.54
N TYR A 600 3.76 -16.64 -18.85
CA TYR A 600 3.79 -17.33 -17.57
C TYR A 600 2.89 -16.64 -16.54
N MET A 601 3.02 -15.32 -16.38
CA MET A 601 2.23 -14.56 -15.41
C MET A 601 0.74 -14.57 -15.75
N GLU A 602 0.38 -14.36 -17.02
CA GLU A 602 -1.01 -14.52 -17.47
C GLU A 602 -1.56 -15.92 -17.18
N GLY A 603 -0.74 -16.96 -17.40
CA GLY A 603 -1.08 -18.34 -17.10
C GLY A 603 -1.28 -18.61 -15.60
N LEU A 604 -0.40 -18.08 -14.74
CA LEU A 604 -0.51 -18.17 -13.29
C LEU A 604 -1.81 -17.53 -12.79
N TYR A 605 -2.06 -16.28 -13.20
CA TYR A 605 -3.28 -15.56 -12.81
C TYR A 605 -4.53 -16.28 -13.28
N ALA A 606 -4.55 -16.74 -14.54
CA ALA A 606 -5.68 -17.48 -15.10
C ALA A 606 -5.91 -18.82 -14.37
N MET A 607 -4.85 -19.55 -14.01
CA MET A 607 -4.96 -20.79 -13.23
C MET A 607 -5.58 -20.51 -11.86
N TRP A 608 -5.06 -19.53 -11.11
CA TRP A 608 -5.59 -19.20 -9.78
C TRP A 608 -7.03 -18.71 -9.82
N ASP A 609 -7.37 -17.84 -10.77
CA ASP A 609 -8.74 -17.32 -10.95
C ASP A 609 -9.71 -18.45 -11.31
N GLU A 610 -9.30 -19.39 -12.17
CA GLU A 610 -10.11 -20.54 -12.56
C GLU A 610 -10.29 -21.55 -11.41
N LEU A 611 -9.26 -21.83 -10.62
CA LEU A 611 -9.37 -22.71 -9.45
C LEU A 611 -10.36 -22.16 -8.41
N ARG A 612 -10.30 -20.85 -8.13
CA ARG A 612 -11.25 -20.17 -7.22
C ARG A 612 -12.68 -20.18 -7.77
N ALA A 613 -12.85 -20.00 -9.08
CA ALA A 613 -14.16 -20.08 -9.72
C ALA A 613 -14.77 -21.49 -9.65
N ARG A 614 -13.96 -22.54 -9.82
CA ARG A 614 -14.41 -23.95 -9.77
C ARG A 614 -14.75 -24.41 -8.35
N LYS A 615 -14.08 -23.89 -7.33
CA LYS A 615 -14.35 -24.21 -5.92
C LYS A 615 -14.62 -22.92 -5.12
N PRO A 616 -15.88 -22.43 -5.09
CA PRO A 616 -16.25 -21.32 -4.21
C PRO A 616 -15.84 -21.60 -2.76
N GLY A 617 -15.22 -20.61 -2.13
CA GLY A 617 -14.66 -20.73 -0.77
C GLY A 617 -13.24 -21.27 -0.71
N LEU A 618 -12.68 -21.80 -1.82
CA LEU A 618 -11.23 -22.01 -1.95
C LEU A 618 -10.54 -20.66 -1.86
N TRP A 619 -9.49 -20.60 -1.07
CA TRP A 619 -8.54 -19.51 -1.13
C TRP A 619 -7.13 -20.08 -1.15
N ILE A 620 -6.22 -19.25 -1.64
CA ILE A 620 -4.86 -19.64 -1.97
C ILE A 620 -3.95 -19.09 -0.88
N ASP A 621 -3.10 -19.96 -0.34
CA ASP A 621 -1.94 -19.54 0.41
C ASP A 621 -0.78 -19.37 -0.57
N ASN A 622 -0.30 -18.13 -0.69
CA ASN A 622 0.79 -17.79 -1.59
C ASN A 622 2.13 -17.85 -0.85
N CYS A 623 2.98 -18.74 -1.32
CA CYS A 623 4.35 -18.89 -0.85
C CYS A 623 5.31 -18.97 -2.04
N ALA A 624 6.52 -18.47 -1.84
CA ALA A 624 7.61 -18.60 -2.77
C ALA A 624 8.92 -18.59 -1.97
N SER A 625 9.24 -19.70 -1.30
CA SER A 625 10.28 -19.75 -0.25
C SER A 625 10.07 -18.66 0.82
N GLY A 626 8.87 -18.65 1.41
CA GLY A 626 8.39 -17.52 2.20
C GLY A 626 7.72 -16.47 1.32
N GLY A 627 7.98 -15.20 1.62
CA GLY A 627 7.31 -14.06 1.01
C GLY A 627 8.07 -13.42 -0.15
N ARG A 628 8.80 -14.21 -0.97
CA ARG A 628 9.57 -13.68 -2.12
C ARG A 628 8.69 -13.30 -3.32
N ARG A 629 7.38 -13.54 -3.26
CA ARG A 629 6.39 -13.17 -4.28
C ARG A 629 5.14 -12.56 -3.64
N ILE A 630 5.26 -11.38 -3.03
CA ILE A 630 4.13 -10.66 -2.40
C ILE A 630 3.93 -9.33 -3.11
N ASP A 631 2.95 -9.28 -3.99
CA ASP A 631 2.60 -8.13 -4.82
C ASP A 631 1.08 -7.90 -4.87
N LEU A 632 0.63 -6.86 -5.58
CA LEU A 632 -0.78 -6.54 -5.71
C LEU A 632 -1.60 -7.68 -6.37
N GLU A 633 -1.09 -8.32 -7.43
CA GLU A 633 -1.84 -9.37 -8.15
C GLU A 633 -1.98 -10.64 -7.29
N THR A 634 -0.96 -10.98 -6.49
CA THR A 634 -1.06 -12.07 -5.51
C THR A 634 -1.99 -11.73 -4.35
N THR A 635 -1.92 -10.51 -3.81
CA THR A 635 -2.79 -10.04 -2.71
C THR A 635 -4.26 -10.05 -3.11
N MET A 636 -4.58 -9.89 -4.40
CA MET A 636 -5.95 -9.98 -4.92
C MET A 636 -6.53 -11.40 -4.97
N ARG A 637 -5.68 -12.42 -4.85
CA ARG A 637 -6.05 -13.83 -5.11
C ARG A 637 -5.74 -14.75 -3.95
N SER A 638 -4.87 -14.33 -3.05
CA SER A 638 -4.23 -15.18 -2.05
C SER A 638 -3.92 -14.39 -0.78
N ILE A 639 -3.64 -15.13 0.29
CA ILE A 639 -3.15 -14.59 1.56
C ILE A 639 -1.84 -15.32 1.89
N PRO A 640 -0.73 -14.64 2.19
CA PRO A 640 0.49 -15.30 2.61
C PRO A 640 0.34 -15.80 4.05
N LEU A 641 0.26 -17.12 4.25
CA LEU A 641 0.26 -17.75 5.57
C LEU A 641 1.67 -18.02 6.11
N TRP A 642 2.66 -17.95 5.22
CA TRP A 642 4.07 -18.11 5.53
C TRP A 642 4.88 -17.00 4.88
N ARG A 643 5.23 -15.98 5.67
CA ARG A 643 5.88 -14.76 5.15
C ARG A 643 7.39 -14.86 4.94
N SER A 644 8.11 -15.78 5.59
CA SER A 644 9.56 -15.89 5.41
C SER A 644 10.13 -17.24 5.85
N ASP A 645 10.97 -17.84 5.00
CA ASP A 645 11.72 -19.07 5.29
C ASP A 645 12.87 -18.88 6.27
N SER A 646 13.17 -17.65 6.67
CA SER A 646 14.06 -17.42 7.80
C SER A 646 13.59 -18.14 9.09
N GLN A 647 12.28 -18.40 9.18
CA GLN A 647 11.65 -19.13 10.27
C GLN A 647 11.86 -20.65 10.16
N CYS A 648 12.37 -21.17 9.03
CA CYS A 648 12.72 -22.59 8.82
C CYS A 648 14.01 -23.00 9.55
N CYS A 649 14.18 -22.56 10.80
CA CYS A 649 15.35 -22.84 11.63
C CYS A 649 15.05 -23.61 12.92
N GLY A 650 13.79 -24.03 13.13
CA GLY A 650 13.42 -24.86 14.27
C GLY A 650 13.27 -24.12 15.61
N LYS A 651 13.30 -22.79 15.62
CA LYS A 651 13.31 -21.99 16.86
C LYS A 651 12.59 -20.64 16.70
N ALA A 652 12.18 -20.07 17.83
CA ALA A 652 11.57 -18.74 17.89
C ALA A 652 12.58 -17.64 17.55
N MET A 653 12.15 -16.66 16.74
CA MET A 653 12.97 -15.53 16.28
C MET A 653 12.21 -14.19 16.48
N PRO A 654 11.85 -13.83 17.72
CA PRO A 654 10.88 -12.76 17.99
C PRO A 654 11.30 -11.37 17.47
N VAL A 655 12.60 -11.03 17.52
CA VAL A 655 13.11 -9.74 17.01
C VAL A 655 12.85 -9.62 15.51
N GLN A 656 13.09 -10.70 14.78
CA GLN A 656 12.84 -10.79 13.37
C GLN A 656 11.33 -10.81 13.06
N ASP A 657 10.56 -11.57 13.81
CA ASP A 657 9.11 -11.64 13.64
C ASP A 657 8.46 -10.27 13.84
N GLN A 658 8.93 -9.49 14.82
CA GLN A 658 8.53 -8.10 15.06
C GLN A 658 8.82 -7.20 13.85
N VAL A 659 10.01 -7.33 13.24
CA VAL A 659 10.38 -6.56 12.03
C VAL A 659 9.47 -6.91 10.87
N GLN A 660 9.28 -8.21 10.60
CA GLN A 660 8.45 -8.68 9.50
C GLN A 660 6.98 -8.28 9.68
N THR A 661 6.43 -8.42 10.90
CA THR A 661 5.07 -7.99 11.25
C THR A 661 4.89 -6.49 11.04
N ALA A 662 5.80 -5.66 11.58
CA ALA A 662 5.70 -4.21 11.48
C ALA A 662 5.99 -3.66 10.08
N GLY A 663 6.84 -4.34 9.30
CA GLY A 663 7.13 -4.00 7.90
C GLY A 663 5.92 -4.27 7.01
N LEU A 664 5.49 -5.53 6.92
CA LEU A 664 4.38 -5.93 6.06
C LEU A 664 3.07 -5.22 6.42
N SER A 665 2.79 -5.01 7.71
CA SER A 665 1.55 -4.35 8.15
C SER A 665 1.45 -2.88 7.70
N GLN A 666 2.50 -2.26 7.17
CA GLN A 666 2.38 -0.92 6.55
C GLN A 666 1.69 -0.95 5.18
N TYR A 667 1.66 -2.09 4.49
CA TYR A 667 1.15 -2.18 3.12
C TYR A 667 0.16 -3.34 2.93
N VAL A 668 0.45 -4.52 3.49
CA VAL A 668 -0.33 -5.74 3.31
C VAL A 668 -1.27 -5.93 4.51
N PRO A 669 -2.61 -5.82 4.33
CA PRO A 669 -3.55 -5.85 5.44
C PRO A 669 -3.72 -7.23 6.08
N ILE A 670 -3.52 -8.31 5.31
CA ILE A 670 -3.72 -9.68 5.76
C ILE A 670 -2.50 -10.51 5.39
N HIS A 671 -1.79 -11.00 6.41
CA HIS A 671 -0.65 -11.92 6.31
C HIS A 671 -0.56 -12.72 7.61
N ALA A 672 0.09 -13.87 7.61
CA ALA A 672 0.38 -14.67 8.79
C ALA A 672 1.83 -15.23 8.77
N ALA A 673 2.22 -15.91 9.84
CA ALA A 673 3.57 -16.42 10.03
C ALA A 673 3.62 -17.66 10.93
N GLY A 674 4.78 -18.34 10.90
CA GLY A 674 5.10 -19.40 11.83
C GLY A 674 5.32 -18.91 13.25
N VAL A 675 4.88 -19.70 14.23
CA VAL A 675 5.15 -19.50 15.65
C VAL A 675 5.76 -20.75 16.28
N TRP A 676 6.82 -20.53 17.06
CA TRP A 676 7.71 -21.56 17.61
C TRP A 676 7.71 -21.61 19.15
N GLY A 677 6.75 -20.95 19.78
CA GLY A 677 6.62 -20.89 21.24
C GLY A 677 5.25 -20.39 21.65
N THR A 678 4.86 -20.70 22.88
CA THR A 678 3.57 -20.31 23.48
C THR A 678 3.73 -19.23 24.54
N GLU A 679 4.91 -18.62 24.67
CA GLU A 679 5.10 -17.44 25.48
C GLU A 679 4.47 -16.21 24.80
N PRO A 680 3.75 -15.34 25.53
CA PRO A 680 3.13 -14.15 24.95
C PRO A 680 4.08 -13.29 24.12
N TYR A 681 5.33 -13.12 24.57
CA TYR A 681 6.35 -12.36 23.83
C TYR A 681 6.62 -12.94 22.43
N VAL A 682 6.80 -14.27 22.35
CA VAL A 682 7.05 -14.97 21.08
C VAL A 682 5.80 -14.95 20.21
N PHE A 683 4.65 -15.31 20.78
CA PHE A 683 3.41 -15.43 20.04
C PHE A 683 2.94 -14.09 19.46
N ARG A 684 2.95 -13.01 20.26
CA ARG A 684 2.58 -11.65 19.84
C ARG A 684 3.57 -11.04 18.83
N SER A 685 4.81 -11.54 18.77
CA SER A 685 5.79 -11.08 17.76
C SER A 685 5.43 -11.54 16.35
N ALA A 686 4.83 -12.73 16.21
CA ALA A 686 4.54 -13.35 14.92
C ALA A 686 3.06 -13.24 14.51
N ALA A 687 2.13 -13.45 15.45
CA ALA A 687 0.72 -13.63 15.17
C ALA A 687 0.02 -12.34 14.71
N THR A 688 -0.96 -12.52 13.81
CA THR A 688 -1.75 -11.44 13.18
C THR A 688 -3.24 -11.81 13.18
N THR A 689 -3.96 -11.66 12.06
CA THR A 689 -5.31 -12.23 11.89
C THR A 689 -5.33 -13.76 12.06
N GLY A 690 -4.19 -14.42 11.85
CA GLY A 690 -3.96 -15.85 12.02
C GLY A 690 -2.50 -16.15 12.39
N THR A 691 -2.15 -17.44 12.40
CA THR A 691 -0.79 -17.91 12.69
C THR A 691 -0.62 -19.38 12.29
N ASN A 692 0.61 -19.87 12.20
CA ASN A 692 0.95 -21.26 11.93
C ASN A 692 1.81 -21.83 13.06
N LEU A 693 1.25 -22.76 13.85
CA LEU A 693 2.01 -23.43 14.91
C LEU A 693 2.98 -24.44 14.28
N CYS A 694 4.28 -24.26 14.55
CA CYS A 694 5.35 -25.12 14.03
C CYS A 694 5.88 -26.14 15.07
N MET A 695 5.33 -26.12 16.28
CA MET A 695 5.71 -27.02 17.38
C MET A 695 5.09 -28.40 17.20
N ASP A 696 5.78 -29.43 17.72
CA ASP A 696 5.21 -30.77 17.84
C ASP A 696 4.18 -30.80 18.97
N LEU A 697 2.89 -30.81 18.60
CA LEU A 697 1.79 -30.84 19.57
C LEU A 697 1.66 -32.18 20.31
N THR A 698 2.37 -33.21 19.86
CA THR A 698 2.36 -34.54 20.49
C THR A 698 3.52 -34.74 21.46
N ALA A 699 4.44 -33.77 21.54
CA ALA A 699 5.57 -33.81 22.45
C ALA A 699 5.07 -33.84 23.92
N PRO A 700 5.65 -34.68 24.81
CA PRO A 700 5.20 -34.81 26.19
C PRO A 700 5.25 -33.52 27.02
N ASP A 701 6.12 -32.58 26.64
CA ASP A 701 6.36 -31.30 27.30
C ASP A 701 5.62 -30.12 26.64
N PHE A 702 4.77 -30.38 25.64
CA PHE A 702 3.98 -29.34 25.00
C PHE A 702 2.90 -28.76 25.95
N ASP A 703 2.96 -27.45 26.21
CA ASP A 703 1.96 -26.74 27.02
C ASP A 703 0.71 -26.39 26.19
N ALA A 704 -0.20 -27.35 26.09
CA ALA A 704 -1.46 -27.20 25.38
C ALA A 704 -2.36 -26.08 25.95
N ASP A 705 -2.29 -25.80 27.25
CA ASP A 705 -3.11 -24.75 27.86
C ASP A 705 -2.54 -23.36 27.58
N ALA A 706 -1.21 -23.20 27.52
CA ALA A 706 -0.59 -21.98 27.02
C ALA A 706 -0.95 -21.72 25.55
N ALA A 707 -0.89 -22.75 24.70
CA ALA A 707 -1.30 -22.63 23.30
C ALA A 707 -2.76 -22.14 23.17
N LYS A 708 -3.69 -22.73 23.93
CA LYS A 708 -5.11 -22.29 23.94
C LYS A 708 -5.27 -20.84 24.36
N ARG A 709 -4.54 -20.39 25.39
CA ARG A 709 -4.58 -18.98 25.85
C ARG A 709 -4.09 -18.03 24.76
N CYS A 710 -2.97 -18.34 24.12
CA CYS A 710 -2.42 -17.52 23.03
C CYS A 710 -3.35 -17.48 21.81
N ILE A 711 -3.92 -18.63 21.42
CA ILE A 711 -4.89 -18.71 20.33
C ILE A 711 -6.15 -17.90 20.65
N ALA A 712 -6.67 -17.98 21.88
CA ALA A 712 -7.82 -17.21 22.31
C ALA A 712 -7.55 -15.69 22.32
N GLU A 713 -6.37 -15.28 22.80
CA GLU A 713 -5.94 -13.88 22.76
C GLU A 713 -5.89 -13.36 21.32
N MET A 714 -5.19 -14.04 20.42
CA MET A 714 -5.11 -13.62 19.02
C MET A 714 -6.49 -13.57 18.36
N ARG A 715 -7.36 -14.56 18.59
CA ARG A 715 -8.74 -14.54 18.08
C ARG A 715 -9.52 -13.32 18.55
N SER A 716 -9.32 -12.88 19.80
CA SER A 716 -9.96 -11.66 20.31
C SER A 716 -9.46 -10.39 19.62
N LEU A 717 -8.23 -10.44 19.07
CA LEU A 717 -7.60 -9.33 18.35
C LEU A 717 -7.85 -9.37 16.83
N ARG A 718 -8.27 -10.51 16.27
CA ARG A 718 -8.37 -10.79 14.82
C ARG A 718 -9.03 -9.68 14.01
N SER A 719 -10.18 -9.18 14.46
CA SER A 719 -10.94 -8.14 13.75
C SER A 719 -10.29 -6.75 13.79
N TRP A 720 -9.31 -6.53 14.66
CA TRP A 720 -8.60 -5.25 14.78
C TRP A 720 -7.38 -5.17 13.87
N TYR A 721 -6.78 -6.30 13.48
CA TYR A 721 -5.63 -6.34 12.56
C TYR A 721 -5.94 -5.78 11.16
N THR A 722 -7.22 -5.70 10.78
CA THR A 722 -7.67 -5.05 9.54
C THR A 722 -7.80 -3.53 9.68
N GLY A 723 -7.53 -2.97 10.86
CA GLY A 723 -7.54 -1.54 11.10
C GLY A 723 -6.33 -0.80 10.54
N ASP A 724 -6.31 0.50 10.82
CA ASP A 724 -5.19 1.39 10.55
C ASP A 724 -3.98 0.96 11.39
N PHE A 725 -2.84 0.78 10.75
CA PHE A 725 -1.61 0.39 11.38
C PHE A 725 -0.74 1.61 11.67
N TYR A 726 -0.18 1.68 12.88
CA TYR A 726 0.76 2.72 13.28
C TYR A 726 1.97 2.08 13.97
N PRO A 727 3.17 2.12 13.36
CA PRO A 727 4.39 1.86 14.11
C PRO A 727 4.59 3.00 15.12
N LEU A 728 4.72 2.66 16.40
CA LEU A 728 4.91 3.63 17.49
C LEU A 728 6.39 3.86 17.80
N THR A 729 7.26 3.01 17.26
CA THR A 729 8.71 3.17 17.27
C THR A 729 9.28 2.88 15.89
N ARG A 730 10.55 3.27 15.69
CA ARG A 730 11.28 2.89 14.48
C ARG A 730 11.45 1.37 14.43
N VAL A 731 11.03 0.77 13.32
CA VAL A 731 11.27 -0.66 13.05
C VAL A 731 12.76 -0.92 12.89
N SER A 732 13.31 -1.82 13.69
CA SER A 732 14.75 -2.07 13.77
C SER A 732 15.06 -3.51 14.19
N LEU A 733 16.25 -3.99 13.85
CA LEU A 733 16.83 -5.26 14.33
C LEU A 733 17.64 -5.10 15.62
N ASP A 734 17.86 -3.86 16.10
CA ASP A 734 18.61 -3.60 17.32
C ASP A 734 17.85 -4.14 18.56
N GLU A 735 18.41 -5.15 19.23
CA GLU A 735 17.77 -5.75 20.40
C GLU A 735 17.83 -4.89 21.68
N SER A 736 18.56 -3.76 21.65
CA SER A 736 18.57 -2.79 22.75
C SER A 736 17.35 -1.85 22.71
N GLN A 737 16.62 -1.81 21.60
CA GLN A 737 15.48 -0.92 21.41
C GLN A 737 14.16 -1.55 21.89
N TRP A 738 13.21 -0.69 22.24
CA TRP A 738 11.81 -1.07 22.35
C TRP A 738 11.17 -1.13 20.96
N ILE A 739 10.24 -2.07 20.77
CA ILE A 739 9.38 -2.07 19.58
C ILE A 739 7.92 -1.96 20.02
N ALA A 740 7.14 -1.12 19.34
CA ALA A 740 5.71 -1.00 19.59
C ALA A 740 4.94 -0.62 18.34
N TRP A 741 3.70 -1.08 18.25
CA TRP A 741 2.78 -0.73 17.19
C TRP A 741 1.32 -0.77 17.67
N GLN A 742 0.46 -0.11 16.93
CA GLN A 742 -0.96 0.02 17.17
C GLN A 742 -1.76 -0.39 15.94
N PHE A 743 -2.90 -1.03 16.17
CA PHE A 743 -3.97 -1.17 15.21
C PHE A 743 -5.20 -0.43 15.73
N ASP A 744 -5.75 0.48 14.93
CA ASP A 744 -6.89 1.32 15.29
C ASP A 744 -8.02 1.19 14.27
N ARG A 745 -9.26 1.15 14.77
CA ARG A 745 -10.47 1.15 13.95
C ARG A 745 -11.38 2.29 14.42
N PRO A 746 -11.17 3.52 13.88
CA PRO A 746 -11.94 4.70 14.27
C PRO A 746 -13.46 4.48 14.15
N GLU A 747 -13.90 3.75 13.11
CA GLU A 747 -15.31 3.45 12.86
C GLU A 747 -15.94 2.55 13.92
N SER A 748 -15.14 1.71 14.57
CA SER A 748 -15.56 0.87 15.70
C SER A 748 -15.27 1.54 17.05
N GLY A 749 -14.62 2.70 17.04
CA GLY A 749 -14.22 3.46 18.22
C GLY A 749 -13.19 2.73 19.09
N GLY A 750 -12.30 1.92 18.54
CA GLY A 750 -11.35 1.16 19.37
C GLY A 750 -10.20 0.52 18.62
N GLY A 751 -9.30 -0.09 19.37
CA GLY A 751 -8.11 -0.74 18.83
C GLY A 751 -7.27 -1.40 19.90
N PHE A 752 -6.06 -1.79 19.53
CA PHE A 752 -5.06 -2.33 20.45
C PHE A 752 -3.65 -1.87 20.10
N ALA A 753 -2.77 -1.92 21.09
CA ALA A 753 -1.35 -1.68 20.93
C ALA A 753 -0.53 -2.77 21.62
N LEU A 754 0.56 -3.15 20.97
CA LEU A 754 1.53 -4.11 21.48
C LEU A 754 2.85 -3.40 21.75
N PHE A 755 3.41 -3.63 22.93
CA PHE A 755 4.67 -3.06 23.39
C PHE A 755 5.63 -4.19 23.76
N PHE A 756 6.86 -4.11 23.30
CA PHE A 756 7.85 -5.16 23.48
C PHE A 756 9.14 -4.57 24.04
N ARG A 757 9.55 -5.08 25.20
CA ARG A 757 10.90 -4.87 25.72
C ARG A 757 11.80 -6.02 25.28
N ARG A 758 12.78 -5.72 24.44
CA ARG A 758 13.71 -6.70 23.89
C ARG A 758 14.76 -7.14 24.92
N SER A 759 15.43 -8.25 24.58
CA SER A 759 16.43 -8.97 25.39
C SER A 759 17.60 -8.11 25.89
N MET A 760 18.00 -7.09 25.13
CA MET A 760 19.15 -6.24 25.48
C MET A 760 18.75 -4.81 25.90
N SER A 761 17.46 -4.53 26.08
CA SER A 761 17.00 -3.18 26.40
C SER A 761 17.37 -2.76 27.84
N PRO A 762 18.17 -1.68 28.00
CA PRO A 762 18.60 -1.21 29.32
C PRO A 762 17.47 -0.49 30.08
N TYR A 763 16.40 -0.08 29.38
CA TYR A 763 15.30 0.69 29.95
C TYR A 763 14.10 -0.20 30.25
N THR A 764 13.55 -0.10 31.47
CA THR A 764 12.36 -0.85 31.92
C THR A 764 11.05 -0.15 31.57
N ASN A 765 11.09 1.12 31.19
CA ASN A 765 9.96 1.91 30.75
C ASN A 765 10.30 2.72 29.48
N ALA A 766 9.26 3.07 28.74
CA ALA A 766 9.32 3.97 27.59
C ALA A 766 7.98 4.72 27.42
N GLU A 767 8.06 5.91 26.83
CA GLU A 767 6.89 6.70 26.45
C GLU A 767 6.48 6.41 25.01
N PHE A 768 5.18 6.26 24.78
CA PHE A 768 4.60 6.01 23.47
C PHE A 768 3.41 6.91 23.22
N ALA A 769 3.26 7.34 21.96
CA ALA A 769 2.13 8.14 21.51
C ALA A 769 1.19 7.30 20.66
N LEU A 770 0.05 6.85 21.20
CA LEU A 770 -1.00 6.27 20.36
C LEU A 770 -1.50 7.33 19.37
N ARG A 771 -1.84 6.90 18.16
CA ARG A 771 -2.19 7.75 17.02
C ARG A 771 -3.62 7.49 16.58
N GLY A 772 -4.21 8.44 15.85
CA GLY A 772 -5.56 8.31 15.29
C GLY A 772 -6.70 8.47 16.31
N LEU A 773 -6.41 8.90 17.54
CA LEU A 773 -7.39 9.05 18.61
C LEU A 773 -7.93 10.49 18.67
N ASP A 774 -9.20 10.65 19.04
CA ASP A 774 -9.79 11.94 19.42
C ASP A 774 -9.22 12.38 20.79
N PRO A 775 -8.44 13.48 20.88
CA PRO A 775 -7.74 13.87 22.11
C PRO A 775 -8.66 14.18 23.29
N GLU A 776 -9.88 14.66 23.01
CA GLU A 776 -10.85 15.08 24.03
C GLU A 776 -11.83 13.96 24.41
N ALA A 777 -11.90 12.91 23.60
CA ALA A 777 -12.69 11.73 23.92
C ALA A 777 -12.09 10.94 25.09
N ARG A 778 -12.96 10.24 25.82
CA ARG A 778 -12.58 9.28 26.86
C ARG A 778 -12.59 7.88 26.29
N TYR A 779 -11.61 7.09 26.72
CA TYR A 779 -11.45 5.70 26.33
C TYR A 779 -11.41 4.84 27.59
N GLU A 780 -12.09 3.71 27.54
CA GLU A 780 -11.82 2.56 28.40
C GLU A 780 -10.54 1.89 27.89
N VAL A 781 -9.55 1.74 28.77
CA VAL A 781 -8.21 1.23 28.44
C VAL A 781 -7.95 0.02 29.32
N THR A 782 -7.76 -1.14 28.70
CA THR A 782 -7.50 -2.40 29.38
C THR A 782 -6.07 -2.84 29.16
N TYR A 783 -5.32 -2.95 30.24
CA TYR A 783 -3.99 -3.58 30.30
C TYR A 783 -4.20 -5.08 30.48
N VAL A 784 -4.15 -5.84 29.39
CA VAL A 784 -4.58 -7.26 29.36
C VAL A 784 -3.74 -8.11 30.31
N ASP A 785 -2.42 -7.96 30.26
CA ASP A 785 -1.49 -8.73 31.10
C ASP A 785 -1.63 -8.40 32.60
N ALA A 786 -1.99 -7.16 32.93
CA ALA A 786 -2.20 -6.71 34.31
C ALA A 786 -3.65 -6.91 34.80
N GLN A 787 -4.55 -7.38 33.93
CA GLN A 787 -5.99 -7.52 34.18
C GLN A 787 -6.61 -6.26 34.81
N ARG A 788 -6.19 -5.09 34.32
CA ARG A 788 -6.59 -3.79 34.86
C ARG A 788 -7.21 -2.93 33.78
N THR A 789 -8.39 -2.39 34.06
CA THR A 789 -9.06 -1.40 33.22
C THR A 789 -9.03 -0.04 33.89
N THR A 790 -8.79 1.01 33.11
CA THR A 790 -8.84 2.41 33.54
C THR A 790 -9.54 3.25 32.48
N CYS A 791 -9.85 4.51 32.81
CA CYS A 791 -10.34 5.48 31.85
C CYS A 791 -9.26 6.54 31.60
N MET A 792 -8.96 6.82 30.33
CA MET A 792 -7.99 7.83 29.91
C MET A 792 -8.59 8.67 28.79
N THR A 793 -8.18 9.94 28.66
CA THR A 793 -8.52 10.73 27.47
C THR A 793 -7.60 10.36 26.31
N GLY A 794 -8.01 10.66 25.07
CA GLY A 794 -7.15 10.46 23.90
C GLY A 794 -5.81 11.18 24.06
N LYS A 795 -5.82 12.40 24.61
CA LYS A 795 -4.63 13.18 24.91
C LYS A 795 -3.67 12.49 25.90
N GLN A 796 -4.21 11.73 26.86
CA GLN A 796 -3.37 10.92 27.78
C GLN A 796 -2.78 9.69 27.08
N LEU A 797 -3.46 9.15 26.07
CA LEU A 797 -2.98 8.02 25.27
C LEU A 797 -1.92 8.43 24.25
N GLU A 798 -1.86 9.70 23.87
CA GLU A 798 -0.79 10.29 23.04
C GLU A 798 0.54 10.48 23.78
N SER A 799 0.59 10.26 25.10
CA SER A 799 1.80 10.36 25.93
C SER A 799 1.75 9.30 27.05
N MET A 800 1.63 8.04 26.65
CA MET A 800 1.46 6.92 27.57
C MET A 800 2.82 6.34 27.99
N GLN A 801 3.04 6.23 29.31
CA GLN A 801 4.17 5.51 29.88
C GLN A 801 3.85 4.02 29.99
N VAL A 802 4.70 3.16 29.41
CA VAL A 802 4.57 1.71 29.51
C VAL A 802 5.79 1.14 30.21
N GLU A 803 5.56 0.32 31.23
CA GLU A 803 6.62 -0.35 32.02
C GLU A 803 6.57 -1.86 31.80
N ILE A 804 7.73 -2.45 31.47
CA ILE A 804 7.93 -3.90 31.33
C ILE A 804 9.22 -4.26 32.08
N PRO A 805 9.16 -4.64 33.38
CA PRO A 805 10.36 -4.91 34.19
C PRO A 805 11.17 -6.13 33.74
N LYS A 806 10.52 -7.10 33.07
CA LYS A 806 11.15 -8.31 32.57
C LYS A 806 11.70 -8.10 31.15
N LEU A 807 12.92 -8.56 30.88
CA LEU A 807 13.49 -8.59 29.53
C LEU A 807 12.75 -9.62 28.66
N ALA A 808 12.81 -9.43 27.32
CA ALA A 808 12.14 -10.31 26.35
C ALA A 808 10.67 -10.57 26.73
N SER A 809 9.94 -9.49 26.99
CA SER A 809 8.55 -9.52 27.43
C SER A 809 7.73 -8.45 26.72
N SER A 810 6.41 -8.66 26.68
CA SER A 810 5.48 -7.81 25.96
C SER A 810 4.27 -7.45 26.81
N VAL A 811 3.65 -6.32 26.51
CA VAL A 811 2.36 -5.90 27.07
C VAL A 811 1.37 -5.64 25.93
N LEU A 812 0.15 -6.10 26.12
CA LEU A 812 -1.00 -5.84 25.27
C LEU A 812 -1.94 -4.84 25.97
N ILE A 813 -2.27 -3.77 25.26
CA ILE A 813 -3.27 -2.80 25.69
C ILE A 813 -4.37 -2.75 24.64
N THR A 814 -5.62 -2.89 25.06
CA THR A 814 -6.80 -2.65 24.22
C THR A 814 -7.51 -1.38 24.69
N TYR A 815 -8.14 -0.65 23.78
CA TYR A 815 -8.89 0.54 24.14
C TYR A 815 -10.18 0.68 23.33
N ARG A 816 -11.18 1.33 23.93
CA ARG A 816 -12.48 1.61 23.32
C ARG A 816 -13.03 2.96 23.77
N LYS A 817 -13.47 3.80 22.84
CA LYS A 817 -14.11 5.09 23.06
C LYS A 817 -15.43 4.89 23.83
N LEU A 818 -15.62 5.72 24.85
CA LEU A 818 -16.78 5.69 25.77
C LEU A 818 -17.93 6.59 25.30
#